data_AF-A0A814D0U8-F1
#
_entry.id   AF-A0A814D0U8-F1
#
_cell.length_a   1.000
_cell.length_b   1.000
_cell.length_c   1.000
_cell.angle_alpha   90.00
_cell.angle_beta   90.00
_cell.angle_gamma   90.00
#
_symmetry.space_group_name_H-M   'P 1'
#
loop_
_entity.id
_entity.type
_entity.pdbx_description
1 polymer ?
#
loop_
_entity_poly.entity_id
_entity_poly.type
_entity_poly.pdbx_seq_one_letter_code
_entity_poly.pdbx_strand_id
1 'polypeptide(L)'
;MFLFTYIIVILGITFADDPLRPQYHLMPPQNWLNDPNGPVYYNGYFHMFYQYYPNTTPANQKQWGHCYSKDMVHWIHLPVALVPDQPYDINGVWTGSITLVNEIPIITYTGITNTNKQVQCQARPANLSDPTLTNWTKSLLNPVITNPDGRDPSTAFQDDQNNHYLIYGYGTADLGGQAVLFTSTDFLNWTYLHPIHSNHYDTFWECPDIFNVSQHVVLKASLNGRDFWTIGNVDPNKLIFTPLNHDLGEYIQLIDNGKFYASKTFYDPANDQQIVVGWVAEDDNQGEQRGWQGLLTLPRTVFVSDDSLELRTRPIEALKSLRDPNSHQQYLDVRLGIETSFELIPNLIGNQIEVLINWQFPTKQNLDFGFTVLSTLDGAQRTSIGISTLTNASLMLNWDLPGWDYFSVPHVNFWLDCQTACNRDNRCQAWTYDASRKLNDNCFLKSGIPLKTGNWLCISGVKQQEKDQQPVWIYIDRVLSQRNPDAAHSPYHDVIWMESSAENALSSLELDIFVDHSVIEIFEPRNGRVAITGRVYPEEETAKYLSVYARHIPTNNESIVKENLSSMASNYNSHDEFLDDFHKEFGREGKINAEQAWNLLQKYHQRKKEKNDRKSEESSEGDRHDRRRRDKKKDRRSNDKKSEESGEDGRHDRRRKDKKKDHHSDDEKKDKKSHSPERKHSRGRGHSHERKHSHGHSHERKHSRGRGHSHERKHSHDRKHSPDHGHRKHRHGKKHHRHSSGSNSSRSNSSGS
;
A
#
# COMPACT_ATOMS: atom_id res chain seq x y z
N MET A 1 24.71 -21.96 -18.71
CA MET A 1 24.85 -20.83 -17.78
C MET A 1 25.28 -19.53 -18.46
N PHE A 2 26.47 -19.42 -19.07
CA PHE A 2 26.96 -18.17 -19.72
C PHE A 2 26.04 -17.54 -20.77
N LEU A 3 25.39 -18.34 -21.63
CA LEU A 3 24.47 -17.80 -22.63
C LEU A 3 23.21 -17.19 -21.99
N PHE A 4 22.74 -17.75 -20.88
CA PHE A 4 21.43 -17.41 -20.29
C PHE A 4 21.46 -16.10 -19.50
N THR A 5 22.51 -15.87 -18.70
CA THR A 5 22.68 -14.60 -17.98
C THR A 5 22.94 -13.45 -18.96
N TYR A 6 23.69 -13.70 -20.03
CA TYR A 6 23.93 -12.73 -21.11
C TYR A 6 22.65 -12.40 -21.90
N ILE A 7 21.79 -13.40 -22.14
CA ILE A 7 20.48 -13.21 -22.78
C ILE A 7 19.51 -12.43 -21.88
N ILE A 8 19.46 -12.72 -20.58
CA ILE A 8 18.58 -11.97 -19.64
C ILE A 8 19.02 -10.51 -19.51
N VAL A 9 20.33 -10.24 -19.48
CA VAL A 9 20.87 -8.87 -19.49
C VAL A 9 20.54 -8.15 -20.80
N ILE A 10 20.66 -8.81 -21.96
CA ILE A 10 20.28 -8.23 -23.26
C ILE A 10 18.76 -8.00 -23.38
N LEU A 11 17.92 -8.86 -22.79
CA LEU A 11 16.46 -8.72 -22.85
C LEU A 11 15.90 -7.67 -21.87
N GLY A 12 16.55 -7.45 -20.72
CA GLY A 12 16.24 -6.30 -19.85
C GLY A 12 16.52 -4.96 -20.55
N ILE A 13 17.54 -4.93 -21.41
CA ILE A 13 17.88 -3.77 -22.26
C ILE A 13 16.81 -3.53 -23.34
N THR A 14 16.14 -4.57 -23.85
CA THR A 14 15.16 -4.41 -24.96
C THR A 14 13.89 -3.63 -24.61
N PHE A 15 13.55 -3.51 -23.32
CA PHE A 15 12.35 -2.78 -22.87
C PHE A 15 12.65 -1.58 -21.97
N ALA A 16 13.92 -1.28 -21.66
CA ALA A 16 14.27 -0.17 -20.78
C ALA A 16 13.81 1.19 -21.34
N ASP A 17 13.75 1.31 -22.67
CA ASP A 17 13.29 2.53 -23.38
C ASP A 17 11.75 2.61 -23.52
N ASP A 18 10.99 1.63 -23.05
CA ASP A 18 9.53 1.68 -23.09
C ASP A 18 9.00 2.76 -22.11
N PRO A 19 8.33 3.81 -22.58
CA PRO A 19 7.90 4.94 -21.76
C PRO A 19 6.82 4.59 -20.73
N LEU A 20 6.25 3.38 -20.79
CA LEU A 20 5.31 2.87 -19.80
C LEU A 20 5.93 1.94 -18.78
N ARG A 21 7.18 1.49 -18.97
CA ARG A 21 7.79 0.47 -18.11
C ARG A 21 8.31 1.10 -16.81
N PRO A 22 7.74 0.72 -15.65
CA PRO A 22 8.27 1.11 -14.34
C PRO A 22 9.75 0.76 -14.17
N GLN A 23 10.48 1.63 -13.49
CA GLN A 23 11.93 1.60 -13.35
C GLN A 23 12.40 1.38 -11.91
N TYR A 24 11.51 1.50 -10.92
CA TYR A 24 11.83 1.19 -9.54
C TYR A 24 10.86 0.23 -8.83
N HIS A 25 9.81 -0.23 -9.51
CA HIS A 25 9.01 -1.38 -9.10
C HIS A 25 9.63 -2.69 -9.57
N LEU A 26 9.42 -3.78 -8.82
CA LEU A 26 9.87 -5.10 -9.24
C LEU A 26 8.93 -5.67 -10.32
N MET A 27 9.54 -6.07 -11.44
CA MET A 27 8.85 -6.55 -12.63
C MET A 27 9.60 -7.72 -13.24
N PRO A 28 8.93 -8.60 -14.01
CA PRO A 28 9.65 -9.61 -14.76
C PRO A 28 10.48 -8.93 -15.86
N PRO A 29 11.63 -9.50 -16.27
CA PRO A 29 12.38 -8.96 -17.41
C PRO A 29 11.54 -8.84 -18.69
N GLN A 30 10.60 -9.77 -18.88
CA GLN A 30 9.67 -9.83 -20.01
C GLN A 30 8.48 -10.73 -19.65
N ASN A 31 7.41 -10.72 -20.44
CA ASN A 31 6.18 -11.50 -20.27
C ASN A 31 5.40 -11.15 -19.00
N TRP A 32 4.62 -12.09 -18.48
CA TRP A 32 3.64 -11.84 -17.44
C TRP A 32 4.11 -12.31 -16.07
N LEU A 33 3.98 -11.41 -15.08
CA LEU A 33 4.09 -11.66 -13.65
C LEU A 33 2.74 -11.43 -12.97
N ASN A 34 2.41 -12.30 -12.01
CA ASN A 34 1.33 -12.02 -11.06
C ASN A 34 1.79 -12.16 -9.60
N ASP A 35 1.24 -13.10 -8.84
CA ASP A 35 1.38 -13.12 -7.39
C ASP A 35 2.87 -13.13 -6.96
N PRO A 36 3.27 -12.30 -5.98
CA PRO A 36 4.54 -12.52 -5.28
C PRO A 36 4.50 -13.93 -4.70
N ASN A 37 5.61 -14.67 -4.64
CA ASN A 37 5.70 -16.03 -4.14
C ASN A 37 6.88 -16.14 -3.16
N GLY A 38 6.64 -16.83 -2.03
CA GLY A 38 7.65 -17.11 -1.01
C GLY A 38 8.70 -16.02 -0.72
N PRO A 39 8.33 -14.75 -0.50
CA PRO A 39 9.32 -13.76 -0.11
C PRO A 39 9.95 -14.17 1.23
N VAL A 40 11.29 -14.09 1.33
CA VAL A 40 12.03 -14.58 2.50
C VAL A 40 13.36 -13.87 2.65
N TYR A 41 13.75 -13.58 3.89
CA TYR A 41 15.13 -13.22 4.21
C TYR A 41 15.94 -14.47 4.52
N TYR A 42 17.02 -14.71 3.77
CA TYR A 42 17.89 -15.86 3.94
C TYR A 42 19.36 -15.47 3.73
N ASN A 43 20.21 -15.82 4.70
CA ASN A 43 21.66 -15.68 4.62
C ASN A 43 22.16 -14.29 4.14
N GLY A 44 21.54 -13.21 4.63
CA GLY A 44 21.94 -11.84 4.29
C GLY A 44 21.23 -11.23 3.08
N TYR A 45 20.31 -11.96 2.45
CA TYR A 45 19.62 -11.54 1.24
C TYR A 45 18.10 -11.67 1.37
N PHE A 46 17.39 -10.70 0.82
CA PHE A 46 15.96 -10.80 0.55
C PHE A 46 15.77 -11.52 -0.78
N HIS A 47 15.03 -12.62 -0.78
CA HIS A 47 14.61 -13.31 -1.99
C HIS A 47 13.15 -13.00 -2.25
N MET A 48 12.84 -12.71 -3.51
CA MET A 48 11.48 -12.55 -3.99
C MET A 48 11.28 -13.50 -5.17
N PHE A 49 10.30 -14.38 -5.04
CA PHE A 49 9.80 -15.18 -6.15
C PHE A 49 8.46 -14.60 -6.59
N TYR A 50 7.98 -15.02 -7.75
CA TYR A 50 6.70 -14.58 -8.27
C TYR A 50 6.18 -15.57 -9.30
N GLN A 51 4.86 -15.65 -9.44
CA GLN A 51 4.28 -16.37 -10.56
C GLN A 51 4.72 -15.71 -11.86
N TYR A 52 5.32 -16.53 -12.72
CA TYR A 52 5.89 -16.12 -13.98
C TYR A 52 5.33 -16.96 -15.12
N TYR A 53 4.85 -16.32 -16.18
CA TYR A 53 4.39 -16.99 -17.39
C TYR A 53 5.31 -16.65 -18.56
N PRO A 54 6.29 -17.51 -18.88
CA PRO A 54 7.13 -17.28 -20.04
C PRO A 54 6.29 -17.54 -21.29
N ASN A 55 6.15 -16.53 -22.17
CA ASN A 55 5.45 -16.68 -23.44
C ASN A 55 6.33 -17.42 -24.46
N THR A 56 6.82 -18.60 -24.08
CA THR A 56 7.79 -19.41 -24.83
C THR A 56 7.33 -20.85 -24.91
N THR A 57 7.33 -21.42 -26.11
CA THR A 57 7.11 -22.85 -26.33
C THR A 57 8.35 -23.65 -25.87
N PRO A 58 8.22 -24.80 -25.17
CA PRO A 58 7.00 -25.57 -24.89
C PRO A 58 6.27 -25.21 -23.58
N ALA A 59 6.80 -24.33 -22.73
CA ALA A 59 6.26 -24.11 -21.39
C ALA A 59 5.36 -22.87 -21.31
N ASN A 60 4.17 -22.97 -21.91
CA ASN A 60 3.05 -22.04 -21.74
C ASN A 60 2.30 -22.33 -20.41
N GLN A 61 3.02 -22.37 -19.29
CA GLN A 61 2.46 -22.68 -17.98
C GLN A 61 3.10 -21.81 -16.90
N LYS A 62 2.38 -21.57 -15.80
CA LYS A 62 2.90 -20.77 -14.68
C LYS A 62 4.10 -21.46 -14.01
N GLN A 63 5.13 -20.66 -13.73
CA GLN A 63 6.41 -21.02 -13.13
C GLN A 63 6.73 -20.06 -11.99
N TRP A 64 7.82 -20.28 -11.25
CA TRP A 64 8.31 -19.30 -10.27
C TRP A 64 9.54 -18.55 -10.79
N GLY A 65 9.36 -17.28 -11.16
CA GLY A 65 10.48 -16.37 -11.37
C GLY A 65 11.19 -16.07 -10.05
N HIS A 66 12.43 -15.59 -10.11
CA HIS A 66 13.26 -15.40 -8.93
C HIS A 66 14.17 -14.20 -9.08
N CYS A 67 14.25 -13.39 -8.03
CA CYS A 67 15.26 -12.37 -7.86
C CYS A 67 15.67 -12.28 -6.39
N TYR A 68 16.79 -11.62 -6.15
CA TYR A 68 17.24 -11.32 -4.79
C TYR A 68 17.75 -9.89 -4.68
N SER A 69 17.78 -9.38 -3.45
CA SER A 69 18.22 -8.04 -3.10
C SER A 69 18.89 -8.03 -1.73
N LYS A 70 19.68 -6.99 -1.44
CA LYS A 70 20.20 -6.70 -0.10
C LYS A 70 19.37 -5.66 0.66
N ASP A 71 18.53 -4.91 -0.05
CA ASP A 71 17.82 -3.74 0.49
C ASP A 71 16.34 -3.68 0.07
N MET A 72 15.86 -4.70 -0.64
CA MET A 72 14.52 -4.79 -1.25
C MET A 72 14.24 -3.72 -2.31
N VAL A 73 15.25 -2.95 -2.71
CA VAL A 73 15.16 -1.89 -3.70
C VAL A 73 15.88 -2.32 -4.97
N HIS A 74 17.16 -2.65 -4.86
CA HIS A 74 18.00 -3.04 -6.00
C HIS A 74 17.94 -4.56 -6.17
N TRP A 75 17.27 -5.02 -7.23
CA TRP A 75 17.04 -6.45 -7.47
C TRP A 75 17.97 -7.01 -8.54
N ILE A 76 18.42 -8.24 -8.33
CA ILE A 76 19.16 -9.03 -9.32
C ILE A 76 18.28 -10.23 -9.70
N HIS A 77 17.88 -10.28 -10.97
CA HIS A 77 17.14 -11.40 -11.54
C HIS A 77 18.01 -12.65 -11.62
N LEU A 78 17.43 -13.78 -11.22
CA LEU A 78 18.03 -15.10 -11.23
C LEU A 78 17.28 -16.01 -12.22
N PRO A 79 17.82 -17.19 -12.56
CA PRO A 79 17.07 -18.20 -13.29
C PRO A 79 15.75 -18.55 -12.61
N VAL A 80 14.76 -18.97 -13.41
CA VAL A 80 13.48 -19.51 -12.90
C VAL A 80 13.75 -20.61 -11.88
N ALA A 81 13.11 -20.53 -10.70
CA ALA A 81 13.36 -21.41 -9.57
C ALA A 81 12.59 -22.73 -9.65
N LEU A 82 11.32 -22.69 -10.09
CA LEU A 82 10.45 -23.87 -10.22
C LEU A 82 9.74 -23.86 -11.58
N VAL A 83 9.75 -25.00 -12.27
CA VAL A 83 9.09 -25.22 -13.56
C VAL A 83 8.10 -26.39 -13.48
N PRO A 84 7.03 -26.43 -14.30
CA PRO A 84 6.18 -27.60 -14.48
C PRO A 84 6.95 -28.76 -15.12
N ASP A 85 7.22 -29.81 -14.36
CA ASP A 85 7.99 -30.97 -14.85
C ASP A 85 7.58 -32.31 -14.21
N GLN A 86 6.56 -32.32 -13.36
CA GLN A 86 6.04 -33.53 -12.71
C GLN A 86 4.52 -33.67 -12.90
N PRO A 87 3.96 -34.90 -12.81
CA PRO A 87 2.52 -35.11 -13.00
C PRO A 87 1.62 -34.29 -12.07
N TYR A 88 2.11 -33.94 -10.88
CA TYR A 88 1.37 -33.18 -9.87
C TYR A 88 1.35 -31.67 -10.12
N ASP A 89 2.21 -31.15 -11.02
CA ASP A 89 2.28 -29.72 -11.36
C ASP A 89 2.42 -29.45 -12.86
N ILE A 90 2.14 -30.45 -13.70
CA ILE A 90 2.33 -30.39 -15.15
C ILE A 90 1.53 -29.25 -15.82
N ASN A 91 0.39 -28.86 -15.23
CA ASN A 91 -0.45 -27.76 -15.71
C ASN A 91 -0.15 -26.42 -14.99
N GLY A 92 0.92 -26.35 -14.20
CA GLY A 92 1.39 -25.12 -13.57
C GLY A 92 1.95 -25.32 -12.16
N VAL A 93 3.00 -24.56 -11.86
CA VAL A 93 3.51 -24.33 -10.51
C VAL A 93 2.88 -23.02 -10.03
N TRP A 94 1.83 -23.15 -9.22
CA TRP A 94 1.05 -22.04 -8.70
C TRP A 94 1.60 -21.46 -7.40
N THR A 95 0.91 -20.44 -6.88
CA THR A 95 1.33 -19.66 -5.72
C THR A 95 1.59 -20.51 -4.48
N GLY A 96 2.50 -19.99 -3.65
CA GLY A 96 2.95 -20.60 -2.41
C GLY A 96 3.91 -19.72 -1.64
N SER A 97 4.47 -20.28 -0.57
CA SER A 97 5.28 -19.56 0.41
C SER A 97 6.54 -20.34 0.77
N ILE A 98 7.49 -19.67 1.43
CA ILE A 98 8.70 -20.28 1.98
C ILE A 98 8.63 -20.23 3.50
N THR A 99 8.93 -21.36 4.15
CA THR A 99 9.10 -21.42 5.61
C THR A 99 10.53 -21.84 5.92
N LEU A 100 11.16 -21.16 6.88
CA LEU A 100 12.44 -21.60 7.44
C LEU A 100 12.18 -22.69 8.49
N VAL A 101 12.51 -23.94 8.16
CA VAL A 101 12.38 -25.09 9.06
C VAL A 101 13.77 -25.52 9.48
N ASN A 102 14.14 -25.32 10.75
CA ASN A 102 15.50 -25.52 11.25
C ASN A 102 16.54 -24.79 10.37
N GLU A 103 16.29 -23.50 10.09
CA GLU A 103 17.11 -22.63 9.22
C GLU A 103 17.19 -23.07 7.75
N ILE A 104 16.43 -24.08 7.33
CA ILE A 104 16.37 -24.53 5.93
C ILE A 104 15.13 -23.91 5.28
N PRO A 105 15.27 -23.13 4.20
CA PRO A 105 14.10 -22.61 3.49
C PRO A 105 13.43 -23.76 2.73
N ILE A 106 12.15 -23.99 2.99
CA ILE A 106 11.33 -24.98 2.29
C ILE A 106 10.22 -24.25 1.55
N ILE A 107 10.14 -24.42 0.24
CA ILE A 107 9.00 -23.96 -0.55
C ILE A 107 7.85 -24.94 -0.31
N THR A 108 6.65 -24.41 0.00
CA THR A 108 5.38 -25.11 -0.18
C THR A 108 4.55 -24.33 -1.19
N TYR A 109 4.06 -25.00 -2.25
CA TYR A 109 3.38 -24.38 -3.38
C TYR A 109 2.22 -25.22 -3.88
N THR A 110 1.33 -24.60 -4.66
CA THR A 110 0.22 -25.31 -5.31
C THR A 110 0.67 -25.89 -6.66
N GLY A 111 0.64 -27.21 -6.84
CA GLY A 111 0.78 -27.85 -8.14
C GLY A 111 -0.58 -28.05 -8.81
N ILE A 112 -0.65 -27.86 -10.13
CA ILE A 112 -1.83 -28.19 -10.93
C ILE A 112 -1.59 -29.49 -11.70
N THR A 113 -2.36 -30.51 -11.34
CA THR A 113 -2.26 -31.83 -11.97
C THR A 113 -2.79 -31.82 -13.41
N ASN A 114 -2.53 -32.89 -14.16
CA ASN A 114 -3.11 -33.11 -15.49
C ASN A 114 -4.66 -33.16 -15.50
N THR A 115 -5.30 -33.40 -14.36
CA THR A 115 -6.77 -33.34 -14.19
C THR A 115 -7.24 -32.02 -13.61
N ASN A 116 -6.39 -30.98 -13.60
CA ASN A 116 -6.65 -29.66 -13.02
C ASN A 116 -7.03 -29.67 -11.52
N LYS A 117 -6.54 -30.66 -10.76
CA LYS A 117 -6.64 -30.61 -9.30
C LYS A 117 -5.56 -29.71 -8.74
N GLN A 118 -5.89 -28.96 -7.69
CA GLN A 118 -4.96 -28.12 -6.93
C GLN A 118 -4.45 -28.96 -5.74
N VAL A 119 -3.16 -29.24 -5.73
CA VAL A 119 -2.50 -30.08 -4.71
C VAL A 119 -1.29 -29.35 -4.14
N GLN A 120 -0.95 -29.57 -2.87
CA GLN A 120 0.18 -28.88 -2.25
C GLN A 120 1.45 -29.72 -2.39
N CYS A 121 2.51 -29.08 -2.86
CA CYS A 121 3.81 -29.65 -3.19
C CYS A 121 4.91 -28.91 -2.45
N GLN A 122 6.06 -29.55 -2.27
CA GLN A 122 7.21 -28.98 -1.59
C GLN A 122 8.51 -29.11 -2.40
N ALA A 123 9.41 -28.16 -2.20
CA ALA A 123 10.78 -28.20 -2.72
C ALA A 123 11.78 -27.65 -1.69
N ARG A 124 13.02 -28.12 -1.77
CA ARG A 124 14.15 -27.67 -0.92
C ARG A 124 15.32 -27.19 -1.79
N PRO A 125 16.19 -26.29 -1.30
CA PRO A 125 17.39 -25.91 -2.04
C PRO A 125 18.26 -27.13 -2.31
N ALA A 126 18.78 -27.25 -3.53
CA ALA A 126 19.71 -28.30 -3.89
C ALA A 126 21.10 -28.09 -3.25
N ASN A 127 21.42 -26.85 -2.86
CA ASN A 127 22.67 -26.48 -2.21
C ASN A 127 22.44 -25.35 -1.20
N LEU A 128 22.54 -25.63 0.10
CA LEU A 128 22.37 -24.63 1.16
C LEU A 128 23.55 -23.65 1.26
N SER A 129 24.70 -23.98 0.69
CA SER A 129 25.84 -23.07 0.62
C SER A 129 25.73 -22.04 -0.51
N ASP A 130 24.74 -22.16 -1.39
CA ASP A 130 24.44 -21.17 -2.42
C ASP A 130 23.55 -20.06 -1.82
N PRO A 131 24.09 -18.85 -1.56
CA PRO A 131 23.30 -17.75 -1.02
C PRO A 131 22.26 -17.22 -2.01
N THR A 132 22.35 -17.60 -3.29
CA THR A 132 21.40 -17.15 -4.32
C THR A 132 20.17 -18.06 -4.43
N LEU A 133 20.17 -19.24 -3.80
CA LEU A 133 19.06 -20.21 -3.82
C LEU A 133 18.55 -20.53 -5.24
N THR A 134 19.47 -20.69 -6.19
CA THR A 134 19.12 -20.81 -7.63
C THR A 134 18.56 -22.16 -8.04
N ASN A 135 18.84 -23.22 -7.28
CA ASN A 135 18.46 -24.58 -7.63
C ASN A 135 17.62 -25.22 -6.52
N TRP A 136 16.50 -25.82 -6.91
CA TRP A 136 15.54 -26.46 -6.02
C TRP A 136 15.31 -27.91 -6.42
N THR A 137 15.21 -28.79 -5.43
CA THR A 137 14.85 -30.20 -5.59
C THR A 137 13.43 -30.39 -5.06
N LYS A 138 12.51 -30.79 -5.94
CA LYS A 138 11.14 -31.13 -5.54
C LYS A 138 11.13 -32.41 -4.70
N SER A 139 10.27 -32.46 -3.69
CA SER A 139 10.13 -33.62 -2.82
C SER A 139 9.66 -34.85 -3.60
N LEU A 140 10.25 -36.01 -3.31
CA LEU A 140 9.78 -37.30 -3.83
C LEU A 140 8.42 -37.72 -3.26
N LEU A 141 7.97 -37.05 -2.18
CA LEU A 141 6.66 -37.29 -1.55
C LEU A 141 5.56 -36.38 -2.12
N ASN A 142 5.86 -35.57 -3.15
CA ASN A 142 4.85 -34.70 -3.74
C ASN A 142 3.75 -35.50 -4.48
N PRO A 143 2.48 -35.04 -4.42
CA PRO A 143 2.00 -33.95 -3.57
C PRO A 143 1.91 -34.35 -2.09
N VAL A 144 2.28 -33.44 -1.19
CA VAL A 144 2.25 -33.67 0.27
C VAL A 144 0.86 -33.47 0.88
N ILE A 145 -0.02 -32.72 0.20
CA ILE A 145 -1.44 -32.57 0.56
C ILE A 145 -2.27 -32.63 -0.72
N THR A 146 -3.32 -33.45 -0.74
CA THR A 146 -4.21 -33.60 -1.91
C THR A 146 -5.65 -33.15 -1.69
N ASN A 147 -6.08 -32.94 -0.44
CA ASN A 147 -7.45 -32.56 -0.11
C ASN A 147 -7.48 -31.62 1.11
N PRO A 148 -8.42 -30.66 1.18
CA PRO A 148 -9.35 -30.32 0.10
C PRO A 148 -8.66 -29.66 -1.11
N ASP A 149 -9.36 -29.64 -2.25
CA ASP A 149 -8.91 -29.06 -3.53
C ASP A 149 -8.88 -27.52 -3.42
N GLY A 150 -7.79 -27.01 -2.87
CA GLY A 150 -7.55 -25.59 -2.60
C GLY A 150 -6.12 -25.19 -2.93
N ARG A 151 -5.74 -23.94 -2.65
CA ARG A 151 -4.48 -23.36 -3.14
C ARG A 151 -3.89 -22.31 -2.23
N ASP A 152 -2.67 -21.91 -2.58
CA ASP A 152 -1.91 -20.80 -2.03
C ASP A 152 -1.52 -21.02 -0.56
N PRO A 153 -0.68 -22.04 -0.27
CA PRO A 153 -0.19 -22.29 1.07
C PRO A 153 0.59 -21.10 1.62
N SER A 154 0.25 -20.70 2.85
CA SER A 154 0.91 -19.61 3.59
C SER A 154 2.32 -20.01 4.03
N THR A 155 3.06 -19.05 4.60
CA THR A 155 4.18 -19.39 5.46
C THR A 155 3.63 -20.15 6.67
N ALA A 156 4.25 -21.28 7.01
CA ALA A 156 3.81 -22.08 8.16
C ALA A 156 4.28 -21.45 9.47
N PHE A 157 3.47 -21.58 10.52
CA PHE A 157 3.80 -21.18 11.88
C PHE A 157 4.01 -22.42 12.76
N GLN A 158 4.62 -22.25 13.94
CA GLN A 158 5.01 -23.35 14.81
C GLN A 158 4.56 -23.07 16.26
N ASP A 159 4.18 -24.12 17.00
CA ASP A 159 3.96 -24.03 18.45
C ASP A 159 5.22 -24.36 19.28
N ASP A 160 5.11 -24.20 20.60
CA ASP A 160 6.17 -24.52 21.56
C ASP A 160 6.53 -26.02 21.63
N GLN A 161 5.71 -26.90 21.05
CA GLN A 161 5.96 -28.35 20.97
C GLN A 161 6.59 -28.78 19.64
N ASN A 162 6.98 -27.83 18.79
CA ASN A 162 7.51 -28.03 17.45
C ASN A 162 6.50 -28.60 16.43
N ASN A 163 5.19 -28.52 16.69
CA ASN A 163 4.21 -28.80 15.64
C ASN A 163 4.15 -27.61 14.69
N HIS A 164 4.23 -27.90 13.40
CA HIS A 164 4.05 -26.92 12.33
C HIS A 164 2.59 -26.88 11.91
N TYR A 165 2.14 -25.68 11.54
CA TYR A 165 0.80 -25.40 11.07
C TYR A 165 0.86 -24.64 9.77
N LEU A 166 0.03 -25.07 8.82
CA LEU A 166 -0.06 -24.47 7.49
C LEU A 166 -1.51 -24.17 7.18
N ILE A 167 -1.77 -22.99 6.60
CA ILE A 167 -3.08 -22.67 6.04
C ILE A 167 -2.99 -22.54 4.53
N TYR A 168 -4.09 -22.84 3.84
CA TYR A 168 -4.27 -22.49 2.44
C TYR A 168 -5.74 -22.20 2.15
N GLY A 169 -5.99 -21.57 1.00
CA GLY A 169 -7.29 -21.10 0.57
C GLY A 169 -8.18 -22.22 0.06
N TYR A 170 -9.42 -22.25 0.54
CA TYR A 170 -10.47 -23.16 0.07
C TYR A 170 -11.83 -22.47 0.12
N GLY A 171 -12.83 -23.07 -0.50
CA GLY A 171 -14.21 -22.64 -0.37
C GLY A 171 -15.11 -23.19 -1.47
N THR A 172 -16.41 -23.13 -1.22
CA THR A 172 -17.46 -23.41 -2.21
C THR A 172 -18.65 -22.48 -1.96
N ALA A 173 -19.62 -22.45 -2.88
CA ALA A 173 -20.86 -21.69 -2.68
C ALA A 173 -21.61 -22.11 -1.40
N ASP A 174 -21.55 -23.38 -1.00
CA ASP A 174 -22.23 -23.90 0.19
C ASP A 174 -21.43 -23.65 1.49
N LEU A 175 -20.10 -23.74 1.42
CA LEU A 175 -19.22 -23.65 2.59
C LEU A 175 -18.77 -22.21 2.89
N GLY A 176 -18.87 -21.31 1.92
CA GLY A 176 -18.20 -20.01 1.96
C GLY A 176 -16.68 -20.13 1.78
N GLY A 177 -15.99 -19.00 1.80
CA GLY A 177 -14.52 -18.93 1.77
C GLY A 177 -13.90 -19.34 3.10
N GLN A 178 -12.76 -20.04 3.03
CA GLN A 178 -12.10 -20.65 4.18
C GLN A 178 -10.58 -20.58 4.06
N ALA A 179 -9.92 -20.42 5.21
CA ALA A 179 -8.51 -20.77 5.38
C ALA A 179 -8.45 -22.12 6.09
N VAL A 180 -8.12 -23.19 5.35
CA VAL A 180 -8.08 -24.56 5.89
C VAL A 180 -6.76 -24.83 6.61
N LEU A 181 -6.81 -25.40 7.81
CA LEU A 181 -5.66 -25.62 8.68
C LEU A 181 -5.17 -27.07 8.63
N PHE A 182 -3.85 -27.21 8.55
CA PHE A 182 -3.14 -28.48 8.61
C PHE A 182 -2.08 -28.44 9.70
N THR A 183 -1.71 -29.60 10.23
CA THR A 183 -0.60 -29.76 11.16
C THR A 183 0.39 -30.83 10.70
N SER A 184 1.66 -30.67 11.05
CA SER A 184 2.74 -31.62 10.78
C SER A 184 3.83 -31.53 11.85
N THR A 185 4.45 -32.66 12.20
CA THR A 185 5.61 -32.71 13.12
C THR A 185 6.95 -32.80 12.39
N ASP A 186 6.94 -33.13 11.09
CA ASP A 186 8.13 -33.36 10.27
C ASP A 186 8.17 -32.48 9.01
N PHE A 187 7.18 -31.61 8.86
CA PHE A 187 6.96 -30.72 7.71
C PHE A 187 6.76 -31.47 6.37
N LEU A 188 6.51 -32.78 6.40
CA LEU A 188 6.33 -33.63 5.21
C LEU A 188 4.96 -34.29 5.22
N ASN A 189 4.58 -34.87 6.36
CA ASN A 189 3.30 -35.54 6.56
C ASN A 189 2.33 -34.56 7.21
N TRP A 190 1.32 -34.13 6.45
CA TRP A 190 0.35 -33.14 6.88
C TRP A 190 -1.00 -33.78 7.18
N THR A 191 -1.57 -33.42 8.33
CA THR A 191 -2.91 -33.85 8.76
C THR A 191 -3.85 -32.66 8.71
N TYR A 192 -4.94 -32.79 7.96
CA TYR A 192 -6.03 -31.80 7.98
C TYR A 192 -6.69 -31.75 9.36
N LEU A 193 -6.95 -30.54 9.86
CA LEU A 193 -7.67 -30.32 11.11
C LEU A 193 -9.11 -29.84 10.81
N HIS A 194 -9.26 -28.55 10.57
CA HIS A 194 -10.49 -27.83 10.28
C HIS A 194 -10.11 -26.47 9.67
N PRO A 195 -11.05 -25.62 9.21
CA PRO A 195 -10.71 -24.23 8.93
C PRO A 195 -10.20 -23.51 10.18
N ILE A 196 -9.10 -22.75 10.07
CA ILE A 196 -8.71 -21.81 11.14
C ILE A 196 -9.73 -20.67 11.23
N HIS A 197 -10.29 -20.31 10.07
CA HIS A 197 -11.34 -19.30 9.92
C HIS A 197 -12.13 -19.52 8.63
N SER A 198 -13.39 -19.09 8.62
CA SER A 198 -14.29 -19.17 7.46
C SER A 198 -15.47 -18.23 7.62
N ASN A 199 -16.01 -17.73 6.51
CA ASN A 199 -17.28 -16.99 6.49
C ASN A 199 -17.98 -17.12 5.12
N HIS A 200 -19.15 -16.50 4.98
CA HIS A 200 -19.99 -16.55 3.76
C HIS A 200 -20.04 -15.23 2.98
N TYR A 201 -19.11 -14.30 3.23
CA TYR A 201 -19.04 -13.05 2.44
C TYR A 201 -18.43 -13.26 1.06
N ASP A 202 -17.72 -14.37 0.86
CA ASP A 202 -17.22 -14.81 -0.43
C ASP A 202 -17.29 -16.34 -0.54
N THR A 203 -17.05 -16.88 -1.74
CA THR A 203 -17.11 -18.32 -2.02
C THR A 203 -15.75 -19.01 -2.01
N PHE A 204 -14.64 -18.28 -2.14
CA PHE A 204 -13.29 -18.87 -2.18
C PHE A 204 -12.22 -17.84 -1.80
N TRP A 205 -11.36 -18.18 -0.84
CA TRP A 205 -10.24 -17.31 -0.47
C TRP A 205 -8.96 -17.70 -1.20
N GLU A 206 -8.31 -16.73 -1.84
CA GLU A 206 -6.97 -16.88 -2.41
C GLU A 206 -5.90 -16.33 -1.46
N CYS A 207 -4.68 -16.85 -1.58
CA CYS A 207 -3.50 -16.35 -0.87
C CYS A 207 -3.73 -15.99 0.61
N PRO A 208 -4.31 -16.87 1.45
CA PRO A 208 -4.45 -16.55 2.86
C PRO A 208 -3.07 -16.46 3.53
N ASP A 209 -2.94 -15.50 4.44
CA ASP A 209 -1.72 -15.31 5.23
C ASP A 209 -2.08 -15.02 6.68
N ILE A 210 -1.31 -15.56 7.62
CA ILE A 210 -1.50 -15.34 9.05
C ILE A 210 -0.15 -15.01 9.68
N PHE A 211 -0.05 -13.85 10.30
CA PHE A 211 1.21 -13.32 10.79
C PHE A 211 1.00 -12.42 12.00
N ASN A 212 2.08 -12.25 12.77
CA ASN A 212 2.08 -11.38 13.94
C ASN A 212 2.61 -9.99 13.57
N VAL A 213 1.97 -8.97 14.13
CA VAL A 213 2.44 -7.59 14.08
C VAL A 213 2.34 -7.04 15.50
N SER A 214 3.48 -6.79 16.13
CA SER A 214 3.55 -6.50 17.58
C SER A 214 2.81 -7.61 18.38
N GLN A 215 1.84 -7.25 19.22
CA GLN A 215 1.01 -8.20 19.99
C GLN A 215 -0.21 -8.76 19.22
N HIS A 216 -0.44 -8.33 17.99
CA HIS A 216 -1.66 -8.66 17.26
C HIS A 216 -1.44 -9.77 16.24
N VAL A 217 -2.42 -10.66 16.10
CA VAL A 217 -2.47 -11.64 15.00
C VAL A 217 -3.33 -11.06 13.88
N VAL A 218 -2.78 -11.03 12.68
CA VAL A 218 -3.46 -10.58 11.47
C VAL A 218 -3.75 -11.80 10.61
N LEU A 219 -4.99 -11.95 10.17
CA LEU A 219 -5.38 -12.87 9.10
C LEU A 219 -5.73 -12.03 7.87
N LYS A 220 -5.16 -12.36 6.72
CA LYS A 220 -5.48 -11.71 5.45
C LYS A 220 -5.86 -12.76 4.41
N ALA A 221 -6.74 -12.40 3.48
CA ALA A 221 -7.03 -13.22 2.30
C ALA A 221 -7.39 -12.34 1.09
N SER A 222 -7.21 -12.89 -0.11
CA SER A 222 -7.59 -12.29 -1.38
C SER A 222 -9.00 -12.76 -1.77
N LEU A 223 -9.94 -11.81 -1.89
CA LEU A 223 -11.35 -12.05 -2.22
C LEU A 223 -11.75 -11.08 -3.35
N ASN A 224 -12.44 -11.57 -4.38
CA ASN A 224 -13.01 -10.73 -5.44
C ASN A 224 -12.03 -9.70 -6.05
N GLY A 225 -10.77 -10.10 -6.28
CA GLY A 225 -9.76 -9.24 -6.87
C GLY A 225 -9.18 -8.17 -5.93
N ARG A 226 -9.43 -8.26 -4.61
CA ARG A 226 -8.91 -7.35 -3.57
C ARG A 226 -8.36 -8.13 -2.37
N ASP A 227 -7.51 -7.49 -1.58
CA ASP A 227 -6.94 -8.08 -0.37
C ASP A 227 -7.55 -7.49 0.90
N PHE A 228 -8.24 -8.36 1.64
CA PHE A 228 -8.87 -8.06 2.92
C PHE A 228 -7.98 -8.53 4.05
N TRP A 229 -8.13 -7.88 5.20
CA TRP A 229 -7.43 -8.23 6.43
C TRP A 229 -8.41 -8.21 7.61
N THR A 230 -8.04 -8.85 8.71
CA THR A 230 -8.73 -8.79 9.99
C THR A 230 -7.71 -8.98 11.10
N ILE A 231 -7.93 -8.32 12.24
CA ILE A 231 -7.09 -8.48 13.42
C ILE A 231 -7.87 -9.31 14.43
N GLY A 232 -7.22 -10.31 15.02
CA GLY A 232 -7.88 -11.26 15.89
C GLY A 232 -6.94 -11.97 16.86
N ASN A 233 -7.48 -13.01 17.48
CA ASN A 233 -6.72 -13.93 18.33
C ASN A 233 -6.88 -15.35 17.81
N VAL A 234 -5.84 -16.18 17.96
CA VAL A 234 -5.92 -17.63 17.74
C VAL A 234 -6.05 -18.31 19.10
N ASP A 235 -7.12 -19.09 19.31
CA ASP A 235 -7.23 -19.95 20.50
C ASP A 235 -6.11 -21.02 20.43
N PRO A 236 -5.16 -21.07 21.38
CA PRO A 236 -4.01 -21.96 21.28
C PRO A 236 -4.38 -23.45 21.41
N ASN A 237 -5.54 -23.79 21.95
CA ASN A 237 -6.00 -25.17 22.09
C ASN A 237 -6.86 -25.62 20.92
N LYS A 238 -7.69 -24.71 20.38
CA LYS A 238 -8.62 -25.02 19.29
C LYS A 238 -8.07 -24.65 17.92
N LEU A 239 -7.05 -23.79 17.86
CA LEU A 239 -6.50 -23.24 16.63
C LEU A 239 -7.57 -22.61 15.74
N ILE A 240 -8.45 -21.84 16.38
CA ILE A 240 -9.50 -21.06 15.71
C ILE A 240 -9.16 -19.58 15.86
N PHE A 241 -9.13 -18.88 14.73
CA PHE A 241 -9.00 -17.43 14.69
C PHE A 241 -10.36 -16.79 14.98
N THR A 242 -10.39 -15.81 15.87
CA THR A 242 -11.59 -15.01 16.15
C THR A 242 -11.27 -13.54 15.88
N PRO A 243 -11.95 -12.90 14.90
CA PRO A 243 -11.82 -11.47 14.67
C PRO A 243 -12.12 -10.65 15.92
N LEU A 244 -11.31 -9.62 16.18
CA LEU A 244 -11.52 -8.62 17.22
C LEU A 244 -12.14 -7.32 16.68
N ASN A 245 -11.96 -7.04 15.38
CA ASN A 245 -12.53 -5.89 14.70
C ASN A 245 -13.66 -6.30 13.74
N HIS A 246 -13.36 -6.55 12.47
CA HIS A 246 -14.30 -6.94 11.43
C HIS A 246 -13.90 -8.28 10.82
N ASP A 247 -14.84 -8.93 10.15
CA ASP A 247 -14.53 -10.17 9.42
C ASP A 247 -14.09 -9.89 7.97
N LEU A 248 -13.32 -10.81 7.38
CA LEU A 248 -12.86 -10.73 5.99
C LEU A 248 -14.04 -10.65 5.02
N GLY A 249 -14.12 -9.58 4.24
CA GLY A 249 -15.19 -9.36 3.28
C GLY A 249 -16.53 -8.89 3.88
N GLU A 250 -16.61 -8.68 5.20
CA GLU A 250 -17.83 -8.19 5.85
C GLU A 250 -18.24 -6.80 5.31
N TYR A 251 -17.25 -5.93 5.14
CA TYR A 251 -17.32 -4.65 4.47
C TYR A 251 -15.95 -4.28 3.87
N ILE A 252 -15.87 -3.20 3.09
CA ILE A 252 -14.64 -2.82 2.40
C ILE A 252 -13.60 -2.32 3.40
N GLN A 253 -12.64 -3.19 3.72
CA GLN A 253 -11.47 -2.94 4.57
C GLN A 253 -10.28 -3.65 3.94
N LEU A 254 -9.45 -2.87 3.25
CA LEU A 254 -8.46 -3.38 2.32
C LEU A 254 -7.07 -2.99 2.77
N ILE A 255 -6.07 -3.78 2.37
CA ILE A 255 -4.66 -3.39 2.56
C ILE A 255 -4.30 -2.18 1.69
N ASP A 256 -4.95 -2.08 0.52
CA ASP A 256 -4.79 -0.99 -0.44
C ASP A 256 -6.10 -0.76 -1.21
N ASN A 257 -6.50 0.49 -1.34
CA ASN A 257 -7.77 0.90 -1.91
C ASN A 257 -7.76 1.03 -3.45
N GLY A 258 -6.65 0.70 -4.11
CA GLY A 258 -6.51 0.58 -5.56
C GLY A 258 -6.29 -0.85 -6.07
N LYS A 259 -5.38 -1.01 -7.04
CA LYS A 259 -4.95 -2.27 -7.67
C LYS A 259 -3.91 -2.97 -6.80
N PHE A 260 -4.38 -3.90 -5.99
CA PHE A 260 -3.53 -4.66 -5.08
C PHE A 260 -4.15 -6.03 -4.82
N TYR A 261 -3.43 -7.10 -5.17
CA TYR A 261 -3.95 -8.45 -5.07
C TYR A 261 -2.88 -9.47 -4.71
N ALA A 262 -3.32 -10.64 -4.24
CA ALA A 262 -2.49 -11.82 -3.98
C ALA A 262 -1.25 -11.52 -3.10
N SER A 263 -1.37 -10.55 -2.21
CA SER A 263 -0.23 -10.10 -1.41
C SER A 263 0.27 -11.20 -0.49
N LYS A 264 1.57 -11.16 -0.23
CA LYS A 264 2.23 -12.03 0.73
C LYS A 264 3.13 -11.22 1.65
N THR A 265 3.18 -11.68 2.90
CA THR A 265 4.01 -11.07 3.90
C THR A 265 5.23 -11.92 4.22
N PHE A 266 6.27 -11.27 4.74
CA PHE A 266 7.43 -11.94 5.31
C PHE A 266 8.07 -11.06 6.37
N TYR A 267 8.81 -11.69 7.29
CA TYR A 267 9.53 -11.00 8.33
C TYR A 267 10.91 -10.56 7.82
N ASP A 268 11.23 -9.28 8.02
CA ASP A 268 12.55 -8.70 7.82
C ASP A 268 13.28 -8.64 9.18
N PRO A 269 14.18 -9.60 9.46
CA PRO A 269 14.93 -9.63 10.71
C PRO A 269 16.03 -8.55 10.79
N ALA A 270 16.40 -7.91 9.67
CA ALA A 270 17.44 -6.89 9.66
C ALA A 270 16.93 -5.57 10.28
N ASN A 271 15.62 -5.31 10.18
CA ASN A 271 14.97 -4.11 10.71
C ASN A 271 13.83 -4.39 11.69
N ASP A 272 13.62 -5.66 12.07
CA ASP A 272 12.56 -6.11 12.99
C ASP A 272 11.16 -5.65 12.57
N GLN A 273 10.75 -6.02 11.36
CA GLN A 273 9.49 -5.56 10.79
C GLN A 273 8.83 -6.61 9.89
N GLN A 274 7.50 -6.58 9.83
CA GLN A 274 6.75 -7.34 8.84
C GLN A 274 6.66 -6.54 7.54
N ILE A 275 6.97 -7.17 6.40
CA ILE A 275 6.88 -6.58 5.07
C ILE A 275 5.72 -7.22 4.30
N VAL A 276 5.00 -6.43 3.51
CA VAL A 276 4.01 -6.89 2.53
C VAL A 276 4.37 -6.42 1.13
N VAL A 277 4.11 -7.28 0.15
CA VAL A 277 4.18 -6.97 -1.29
C VAL A 277 2.94 -7.54 -1.95
N GLY A 278 2.31 -6.78 -2.86
CA GLY A 278 1.15 -7.19 -3.63
C GLY A 278 1.43 -7.23 -5.14
N TRP A 279 0.63 -8.00 -5.87
CA TRP A 279 0.58 -7.92 -7.32
C TRP A 279 -0.32 -6.76 -7.76
N VAL A 280 0.17 -5.98 -8.72
CA VAL A 280 -0.58 -4.91 -9.39
C VAL A 280 -0.93 -5.37 -10.80
N ALA A 281 -2.18 -5.78 -10.98
CA ALA A 281 -2.70 -6.18 -12.28
C ALA A 281 -2.71 -5.03 -13.29
N GLU A 282 -2.58 -5.35 -14.57
CA GLU A 282 -2.75 -4.37 -15.65
C GLU A 282 -4.18 -3.79 -15.65
N ASP A 283 -4.32 -2.63 -16.27
CA ASP A 283 -5.62 -1.98 -16.50
C ASP A 283 -5.84 -1.61 -17.98
N ASP A 284 -4.87 -1.99 -18.83
CA ASP A 284 -4.99 -2.05 -20.29
C ASP A 284 -5.06 -3.51 -20.79
N ASN A 285 -5.20 -3.70 -22.09
CA ASN A 285 -5.18 -5.00 -22.76
C ASN A 285 -4.01 -5.13 -23.76
N GLN A 286 -2.96 -4.30 -23.60
CA GLN A 286 -1.88 -4.16 -24.59
C GLN A 286 -0.58 -4.83 -24.17
N GLY A 287 -0.53 -5.41 -22.97
CA GLY A 287 0.70 -5.95 -22.43
C GLY A 287 1.32 -7.12 -23.20
N GLU A 288 0.53 -7.92 -23.94
CA GLU A 288 1.08 -8.97 -24.81
C GLU A 288 1.90 -8.37 -25.97
N GLN A 289 1.38 -7.30 -26.58
CA GLN A 289 2.04 -6.60 -27.67
C GLN A 289 3.28 -5.85 -27.18
N ARG A 290 3.19 -5.25 -25.98
CA ARG A 290 4.29 -4.55 -25.32
C ARG A 290 5.38 -5.52 -24.80
N GLY A 291 5.07 -6.81 -24.69
CA GLY A 291 6.02 -7.85 -24.31
C GLY A 291 6.24 -7.99 -22.80
N TRP A 292 5.50 -7.27 -21.96
CA TRP A 292 5.53 -7.41 -20.50
C TRP A 292 4.19 -7.04 -19.86
N GLN A 293 3.87 -7.69 -18.73
CA GLN A 293 2.64 -7.51 -17.95
C GLN A 293 2.86 -7.78 -16.47
N GLY A 294 2.22 -6.96 -15.63
CA GLY A 294 2.23 -7.11 -14.20
C GLY A 294 3.52 -6.61 -13.55
N LEU A 295 3.33 -6.08 -12.35
CA LEU A 295 4.41 -5.62 -11.47
C LEU A 295 4.04 -5.94 -10.02
N LEU A 296 5.03 -5.93 -9.16
CA LEU A 296 4.82 -5.95 -7.71
C LEU A 296 4.84 -4.53 -7.17
N THR A 297 4.03 -4.27 -6.15
CA THR A 297 4.06 -2.99 -5.43
C THR A 297 5.44 -2.71 -4.85
N LEU A 298 5.68 -1.47 -4.46
CA LEU A 298 6.75 -1.17 -3.52
C LEU A 298 6.64 -2.06 -2.27
N PRO A 299 7.76 -2.55 -1.70
CA PRO A 299 7.73 -3.24 -0.42
C PRO A 299 7.29 -2.28 0.69
N ARG A 300 6.37 -2.74 1.54
CA ARG A 300 5.77 -1.90 2.59
C ARG A 300 5.94 -2.55 3.94
N THR A 301 6.33 -1.78 4.94
CA THR A 301 6.22 -2.18 6.34
C THR A 301 4.75 -2.24 6.73
N VAL A 302 4.36 -3.29 7.45
CA VAL A 302 3.02 -3.48 8.04
C VAL A 302 3.06 -3.16 9.53
N PHE A 303 2.08 -2.42 10.02
CA PHE A 303 1.92 -2.12 11.44
C PHE A 303 0.43 -2.05 11.82
N VAL A 304 0.12 -2.21 13.09
CA VAL A 304 -1.23 -2.00 13.63
C VAL A 304 -1.29 -0.64 14.31
N SER A 305 -2.35 0.12 14.04
CA SER A 305 -2.57 1.40 14.69
C SER A 305 -2.91 1.23 16.17
N ASP A 306 -2.26 2.01 17.03
CA ASP A 306 -2.45 1.96 18.49
C ASP A 306 -3.85 2.41 18.95
N ASP A 307 -4.55 3.21 18.13
CA ASP A 307 -5.82 3.87 18.48
C ASP A 307 -7.07 3.17 17.91
N SER A 308 -6.98 2.58 16.72
CA SER A 308 -8.14 2.11 15.95
C SER A 308 -8.16 0.61 15.67
N LEU A 309 -7.13 -0.15 16.08
CA LEU A 309 -6.99 -1.57 15.73
C LEU A 309 -7.11 -1.79 14.20
N GLU A 310 -6.40 -0.96 13.45
CA GLU A 310 -6.35 -0.99 11.99
C GLU A 310 -4.99 -1.47 11.48
N LEU A 311 -4.99 -2.33 10.47
CA LEU A 311 -3.79 -2.67 9.74
C LEU A 311 -3.42 -1.53 8.80
N ARG A 312 -2.18 -1.08 8.87
CA ARG A 312 -1.67 0.03 8.08
C ARG A 312 -0.35 -0.33 7.43
N THR A 313 -0.05 0.33 6.32
CA THR A 313 1.18 0.10 5.56
C THR A 313 1.90 1.40 5.23
N ARG A 314 3.22 1.33 5.09
CA ARG A 314 4.04 2.44 4.59
C ARG A 314 5.21 1.90 3.78
N PRO A 315 5.70 2.63 2.76
CA PRO A 315 6.89 2.24 2.01
C PRO A 315 8.09 2.03 2.94
N ILE A 316 8.95 1.07 2.61
CA ILE A 316 10.19 0.86 3.37
C ILE A 316 11.13 2.06 3.25
N GLU A 317 11.85 2.36 4.34
CA GLU A 317 12.80 3.47 4.41
C GLU A 317 13.91 3.37 3.34
N ALA A 318 14.27 2.14 2.94
CA ALA A 318 15.33 1.89 1.96
C ALA A 318 15.05 2.55 0.59
N LEU A 319 13.79 2.81 0.24
CA LEU A 319 13.42 3.48 -1.01
C LEU A 319 14.01 4.89 -1.13
N LYS A 320 14.29 5.56 -0.01
CA LYS A 320 14.96 6.87 -0.02
C LYS A 320 16.34 6.84 -0.67
N SER A 321 16.97 5.66 -0.78
CA SER A 321 18.24 5.49 -1.50
C SER A 321 18.13 5.78 -3.00
N LEU A 322 16.91 5.74 -3.56
CA LEU A 322 16.66 6.09 -4.95
C LEU A 322 16.59 7.60 -5.17
N ARG A 323 16.37 8.44 -4.14
CA ARG A 323 16.27 9.89 -4.33
C ARG A 323 17.57 10.44 -4.92
N ASP A 324 17.48 11.15 -6.05
CA ASP A 324 18.65 11.81 -6.62
C ASP A 324 19.15 12.88 -5.63
N PRO A 325 20.41 12.79 -5.15
CA PRO A 325 20.97 13.77 -4.23
C PRO A 325 21.03 15.19 -4.82
N ASN A 326 20.98 15.33 -6.15
CA ASN A 326 20.98 16.61 -6.85
C ASN A 326 19.56 17.11 -7.16
N SER A 327 18.53 16.32 -6.84
CA SER A 327 17.15 16.77 -7.02
C SER A 327 16.88 17.98 -6.15
N HIS A 328 16.36 19.04 -6.76
CA HIS A 328 16.04 20.26 -6.04
C HIS A 328 14.82 20.00 -5.17
N GLN A 329 15.00 19.98 -3.84
CA GLN A 329 13.90 20.18 -2.90
C GLN A 329 13.33 21.57 -3.16
N GLN A 330 12.26 21.63 -3.95
CA GLN A 330 11.57 22.87 -4.26
C GLN A 330 10.37 22.99 -3.33
N TYR A 331 10.40 24.02 -2.49
CA TYR A 331 9.23 24.44 -1.73
C TYR A 331 8.41 25.38 -2.60
N LEU A 332 7.22 24.95 -3.01
CA LEU A 332 6.25 25.79 -3.67
C LEU A 332 5.13 26.13 -2.68
N ASP A 333 4.88 27.43 -2.47
CA ASP A 333 3.71 27.91 -1.72
C ASP A 333 2.63 28.24 -2.76
N VAL A 334 1.81 27.25 -3.11
CA VAL A 334 0.70 27.45 -4.04
C VAL A 334 -0.50 27.93 -3.25
N ARG A 335 -0.95 29.15 -3.56
CA ARG A 335 -2.21 29.70 -3.03
C ARG A 335 -3.29 29.47 -4.06
N LEU A 336 -4.21 28.57 -3.75
CA LEU A 336 -5.32 28.28 -4.64
C LEU A 336 -6.32 29.45 -4.61
N GLY A 337 -6.44 30.15 -5.74
CA GLY A 337 -7.34 31.29 -5.93
C GLY A 337 -8.78 30.88 -6.24
N ILE A 338 -9.63 31.90 -6.49
CA ILE A 338 -11.08 31.80 -6.70
C ILE A 338 -11.47 31.05 -7.99
N GLU A 339 -10.54 30.90 -8.94
CA GLU A 339 -10.77 30.20 -10.21
C GLU A 339 -10.00 28.89 -10.30
N THR A 340 -10.57 27.93 -11.03
CA THR A 340 -9.89 26.69 -11.40
C THR A 340 -8.58 27.02 -12.08
N SER A 341 -7.47 26.87 -11.36
CA SER A 341 -6.13 27.16 -11.83
C SER A 341 -5.39 25.84 -11.99
N PHE A 342 -4.70 25.69 -13.12
CA PHE A 342 -3.63 24.69 -13.27
C PHE A 342 -2.32 25.47 -13.28
N GLU A 343 -1.53 25.32 -12.23
CA GLU A 343 -0.22 25.96 -12.14
C GLU A 343 0.85 24.91 -12.38
N LEU A 344 1.56 25.02 -13.51
CA LEU A 344 2.71 24.18 -13.80
C LEU A 344 3.76 24.34 -12.70
N ILE A 345 4.32 23.23 -12.23
CA ILE A 345 5.46 23.25 -11.32
C ILE A 345 6.73 23.34 -12.19
N PRO A 346 7.38 24.51 -12.28
CA PRO A 346 8.51 24.70 -13.19
C PRO A 346 9.70 23.85 -12.77
N ASN A 347 10.44 23.31 -13.75
CA ASN A 347 11.64 22.48 -13.58
C ASN A 347 11.42 21.08 -13.00
N LEU A 348 10.17 20.67 -12.78
CA LEU A 348 9.85 19.29 -12.43
C LEU A 348 9.16 18.60 -13.62
N ILE A 349 9.98 17.90 -14.42
CA ILE A 349 9.54 17.14 -15.59
C ILE A 349 10.03 15.71 -15.39
N GLY A 350 9.12 14.75 -15.43
CA GLY A 350 9.48 13.35 -15.28
C GLY A 350 8.27 12.46 -15.08
N ASN A 351 8.47 11.20 -15.41
CA ASN A 351 7.56 10.09 -15.17
C ASN A 351 8.15 9.11 -14.13
N GLN A 352 9.21 9.50 -13.42
CA GLN A 352 9.87 8.71 -12.38
C GLN A 352 10.24 9.62 -11.20
N ILE A 353 9.31 9.78 -10.26
CA ILE A 353 9.42 10.79 -9.20
C ILE A 353 8.78 10.32 -7.89
N GLU A 354 9.22 10.91 -6.79
CA GLU A 354 8.58 10.86 -5.49
C GLU A 354 8.13 12.27 -5.09
N VAL A 355 6.89 12.39 -4.66
CA VAL A 355 6.26 13.66 -4.28
C VAL A 355 5.80 13.55 -2.83
N LEU A 356 6.48 14.26 -1.93
CA LEU A 356 6.07 14.40 -0.54
C LEU A 356 5.35 15.75 -0.37
N ILE A 357 4.06 15.72 -0.14
CA ILE A 357 3.22 16.92 -0.12
C ILE A 357 2.45 17.05 1.18
N ASN A 358 2.42 18.24 1.78
CA ASN A 358 1.62 18.54 2.95
C ASN A 358 0.57 19.61 2.65
N TRP A 359 -0.69 19.18 2.65
CA TRP A 359 -1.85 20.02 2.41
C TRP A 359 -2.38 20.62 3.71
N GLN A 360 -2.70 21.92 3.70
CA GLN A 360 -3.46 22.56 4.78
C GLN A 360 -4.79 23.10 4.26
N PHE A 361 -5.89 22.55 4.75
CA PHE A 361 -7.23 22.86 4.24
C PHE A 361 -8.32 22.72 5.33
N PRO A 362 -9.44 23.44 5.21
CA PRO A 362 -10.60 23.24 6.07
C PRO A 362 -11.39 21.99 5.65
N THR A 363 -11.63 21.07 6.59
CA THR A 363 -12.29 19.79 6.28
C THR A 363 -13.80 19.90 6.05
N LYS A 364 -14.44 20.98 6.53
CA LYS A 364 -15.89 21.26 6.40
C LYS A 364 -16.25 22.19 5.24
N GLN A 365 -15.57 22.06 4.11
CA GLN A 365 -15.87 22.82 2.91
C GLN A 365 -15.96 21.89 1.71
N ASN A 366 -16.73 22.28 0.70
CA ASN A 366 -16.76 21.55 -0.56
C ASN A 366 -15.53 21.94 -1.37
N LEU A 367 -14.46 21.16 -1.27
CA LEU A 367 -13.19 21.41 -1.96
C LEU A 367 -12.84 20.21 -2.83
N ASP A 368 -12.10 20.48 -3.89
CA ASP A 368 -11.53 19.45 -4.76
C ASP A 368 -10.24 19.98 -5.38
N PHE A 369 -9.10 19.52 -4.89
CA PHE A 369 -7.78 20.07 -5.22
C PHE A 369 -6.73 18.98 -5.19
N GLY A 370 -5.57 19.25 -5.78
CA GLY A 370 -4.51 18.26 -5.86
C GLY A 370 -3.44 18.66 -6.84
N PHE A 371 -2.80 17.68 -7.44
CA PHE A 371 -1.85 17.89 -8.53
C PHE A 371 -2.09 16.89 -9.65
N THR A 372 -1.61 17.22 -10.83
CA THR A 372 -1.61 16.34 -11.99
C THR A 372 -0.21 15.83 -12.22
N VAL A 373 -0.11 14.55 -12.56
CA VAL A 373 1.12 13.90 -13.04
C VAL A 373 0.92 13.42 -14.46
N LEU A 374 2.03 13.02 -15.09
CA LEU A 374 2.03 12.43 -16.43
C LEU A 374 1.14 13.25 -17.39
N SER A 375 1.34 14.57 -17.33
CA SER A 375 0.49 15.53 -18.03
C SER A 375 1.19 16.04 -19.27
N THR A 376 0.46 16.26 -20.35
CA THR A 376 0.93 17.05 -21.51
C THR A 376 0.95 18.53 -21.13
N LEU A 377 1.74 19.34 -21.85
CA LEU A 377 1.90 20.77 -21.54
C LEU A 377 0.56 21.55 -21.65
N ASP A 378 -0.31 21.12 -22.57
CA ASP A 378 -1.65 21.68 -22.75
C ASP A 378 -2.71 21.08 -21.80
N GLY A 379 -2.32 20.08 -21.00
CA GLY A 379 -3.18 19.37 -20.06
C GLY A 379 -4.25 18.48 -20.70
N ALA A 380 -4.20 18.24 -22.02
CA ALA A 380 -5.14 17.39 -22.73
C ALA A 380 -5.11 15.95 -22.20
N GLN A 381 -3.91 15.45 -21.90
CA GLN A 381 -3.70 14.21 -21.19
C GLN A 381 -3.11 14.50 -19.82
N ARG A 382 -3.65 13.84 -18.79
CA ARG A 382 -3.21 13.97 -17.40
C ARG A 382 -3.77 12.88 -16.51
N THR A 383 -3.05 12.57 -15.44
CA THR A 383 -3.60 11.87 -14.27
C THR A 383 -3.73 12.88 -13.14
N SER A 384 -4.89 12.99 -12.51
CA SER A 384 -5.11 13.88 -11.36
C SER A 384 -5.03 13.06 -10.07
N ILE A 385 -4.22 13.53 -9.13
CA ILE A 385 -4.13 13.00 -7.77
C ILE A 385 -4.68 14.07 -6.84
N GLY A 386 -5.82 13.78 -6.23
CA GLY A 386 -6.61 14.80 -5.59
C GLY A 386 -7.12 14.44 -4.21
N ILE A 387 -7.48 15.48 -3.48
CA ILE A 387 -8.21 15.47 -2.23
C ILE A 387 -9.56 16.12 -2.50
N SER A 388 -10.64 15.52 -2.01
CA SER A 388 -11.95 16.12 -2.05
C SER A 388 -12.67 16.03 -0.71
N THR A 389 -13.32 17.12 -0.33
CA THR A 389 -14.04 17.30 0.93
C THR A 389 -15.46 17.80 0.68
N LEU A 390 -16.30 17.81 1.71
CA LEU A 390 -17.67 18.32 1.65
C LEU A 390 -18.00 19.12 2.90
N THR A 391 -18.96 20.04 2.77
CA THR A 391 -19.50 20.77 3.94
C THR A 391 -20.22 19.83 4.91
N ASN A 392 -20.96 18.84 4.39
CA ASN A 392 -21.67 17.86 5.20
C ASN A 392 -21.75 16.51 4.48
N ALA A 393 -20.96 15.53 4.90
CA ALA A 393 -20.98 14.19 4.30
C ALA A 393 -22.17 13.32 4.75
N SER A 394 -22.87 13.68 5.83
CA SER A 394 -24.02 12.90 6.32
C SER A 394 -25.29 13.11 5.49
N LEU A 395 -25.33 14.18 4.70
CA LEU A 395 -26.39 14.47 3.74
C LEU A 395 -25.81 15.21 2.53
N MET A 396 -25.72 14.51 1.41
CA MET A 396 -25.12 14.95 0.16
C MET A 396 -26.22 15.13 -0.89
N LEU A 397 -26.69 16.36 -1.06
CA LEU A 397 -27.69 16.69 -2.08
C LEU A 397 -27.05 16.74 -3.47
N ASN A 398 -27.70 16.14 -4.47
CA ASN A 398 -27.25 16.09 -5.87
C ASN A 398 -25.96 15.28 -6.10
N TRP A 399 -25.70 14.29 -5.23
CA TRP A 399 -24.54 13.41 -5.33
C TRP A 399 -24.98 11.95 -5.29
N ASP A 400 -24.40 11.16 -6.17
CA ASP A 400 -24.40 9.70 -6.14
C ASP A 400 -23.08 9.20 -5.52
N LEU A 401 -23.13 8.02 -4.90
CA LEU A 401 -21.98 7.26 -4.42
C LEU A 401 -22.01 5.90 -5.15
N PRO A 402 -21.55 5.81 -6.40
CA PRO A 402 -21.78 4.64 -7.24
C PRO A 402 -21.02 3.39 -6.74
N GLY A 403 -21.68 2.24 -6.80
CA GLY A 403 -21.08 0.94 -6.48
C GLY A 403 -21.07 0.60 -4.99
N TRP A 404 -20.48 -0.57 -4.69
CA TRP A 404 -20.45 -1.20 -3.36
C TRP A 404 -21.82 -1.42 -2.71
N ASP A 405 -22.87 -1.46 -3.53
CA ASP A 405 -24.23 -1.77 -3.11
C ASP A 405 -24.33 -3.24 -2.71
N TYR A 406 -24.66 -3.50 -1.45
CA TYR A 406 -24.88 -4.87 -0.94
C TYR A 406 -26.35 -5.13 -0.61
N PHE A 407 -27.16 -4.08 -0.52
CA PHE A 407 -28.58 -4.20 -0.17
C PHE A 407 -29.40 -3.04 -0.73
N SER A 408 -30.54 -3.35 -1.36
CA SER A 408 -31.56 -2.37 -1.76
C SER A 408 -32.71 -2.40 -0.76
N VAL A 409 -33.04 -1.25 -0.16
CA VAL A 409 -34.08 -1.16 0.88
C VAL A 409 -35.46 -1.07 0.20
N PRO A 410 -36.35 -2.05 0.41
CA PRO A 410 -37.68 -2.02 -0.20
C PRO A 410 -38.58 -0.96 0.46
N HIS A 411 -39.57 -0.47 -0.29
CA HIS A 411 -40.64 0.41 0.22
C HIS A 411 -40.19 1.75 0.83
N VAL A 412 -39.10 2.32 0.31
CA VAL A 412 -38.61 3.63 0.72
C VAL A 412 -39.38 4.76 0.02
N ASN A 413 -39.93 5.68 0.82
CA ASN A 413 -40.68 6.85 0.33
C ASN A 413 -39.83 8.12 0.32
N PHE A 414 -38.78 8.17 1.16
CA PHE A 414 -37.92 9.34 1.30
C PHE A 414 -36.50 8.94 1.68
N TRP A 415 -35.51 9.76 1.32
CA TRP A 415 -34.09 9.48 1.58
C TRP A 415 -33.78 9.23 3.07
N LEU A 416 -34.56 9.78 3.99
CA LEU A 416 -34.37 9.59 5.43
C LEU A 416 -34.53 8.12 5.86
N ASP A 417 -35.33 7.34 5.12
CA ASP A 417 -35.47 5.91 5.34
C ASP A 417 -34.15 5.18 5.02
N CYS A 418 -33.43 5.60 3.97
CA CYS A 418 -32.10 5.08 3.63
C CYS A 418 -31.08 5.34 4.73
N GLN A 419 -31.03 6.59 5.20
CA GLN A 419 -30.13 6.97 6.28
C GLN A 419 -30.44 6.15 7.55
N THR A 420 -31.72 6.00 7.88
CA THR A 420 -32.17 5.22 9.05
C THR A 420 -31.81 3.75 8.92
N ALA A 421 -31.98 3.15 7.73
CA ALA A 421 -31.59 1.78 7.45
C ALA A 421 -30.07 1.58 7.57
N CYS A 422 -29.28 2.48 6.97
CA CYS A 422 -27.82 2.45 7.05
C CYS A 422 -27.30 2.57 8.49
N ASN A 423 -27.89 3.47 9.29
CA ASN A 423 -27.50 3.65 10.69
C ASN A 423 -27.76 2.41 11.56
N ARG A 424 -28.72 1.55 11.16
CA ARG A 424 -29.07 0.32 11.88
C ARG A 424 -28.28 -0.91 11.44
N ASP A 425 -27.71 -0.91 10.24
CA ASP A 425 -26.91 -2.03 9.72
C ASP A 425 -25.42 -1.77 9.97
N ASN A 426 -24.75 -2.70 10.66
CA ASN A 426 -23.32 -2.59 10.99
C ASN A 426 -22.41 -2.64 9.77
N ARG A 427 -22.84 -3.24 8.66
CA ARG A 427 -22.06 -3.32 7.42
C ARG A 427 -22.14 -2.04 6.59
N CYS A 428 -23.15 -1.20 6.84
CA CYS A 428 -23.37 0.00 6.05
C CYS A 428 -22.34 1.08 6.41
N GLN A 429 -21.62 1.57 5.41
CA GLN A 429 -20.69 2.70 5.51
C GLN A 429 -21.25 3.95 4.81
N ALA A 430 -22.05 3.77 3.76
CA ALA A 430 -22.69 4.86 3.03
C ALA A 430 -24.02 4.41 2.41
N TRP A 431 -24.80 5.36 1.92
CA TRP A 431 -26.08 5.10 1.26
C TRP A 431 -26.36 6.09 0.14
N THR A 432 -27.16 5.67 -0.84
CA THR A 432 -27.70 6.54 -1.89
C THR A 432 -29.19 6.30 -2.07
N TYR A 433 -29.95 7.40 -2.11
CA TYR A 433 -31.32 7.45 -2.56
C TYR A 433 -31.37 8.00 -3.99
N ASP A 434 -31.84 7.20 -4.96
CA ASP A 434 -31.97 7.56 -6.38
C ASP A 434 -33.44 7.80 -6.74
N ALA A 435 -33.82 9.08 -6.88
CA ALA A 435 -35.18 9.49 -7.18
C ALA A 435 -35.64 9.15 -8.61
N SER A 436 -34.72 8.74 -9.50
CA SER A 436 -35.04 8.32 -10.87
C SER A 436 -35.65 6.92 -10.92
N ARG A 437 -35.43 6.10 -9.89
CA ARG A 437 -35.84 4.71 -9.82
C ARG A 437 -37.28 4.58 -9.32
N LYS A 438 -37.89 3.43 -9.62
CA LYS A 438 -39.24 3.10 -9.16
C LYS A 438 -39.26 2.98 -7.63
N LEU A 439 -40.40 3.27 -7.01
CA LEU A 439 -40.64 2.92 -5.61
C LEU A 439 -40.29 1.44 -5.42
N ASN A 440 -39.44 1.15 -4.43
CA ASN A 440 -38.87 -0.16 -4.04
C ASN A 440 -37.50 -0.54 -4.62
N ASP A 441 -36.85 0.32 -5.41
CA ASP A 441 -35.45 0.13 -5.83
C ASP A 441 -34.70 1.47 -5.97
N ASN A 442 -34.99 2.37 -5.03
CA ASN A 442 -34.51 3.74 -5.01
C ASN A 442 -33.57 4.01 -3.83
N CYS A 443 -33.15 2.98 -3.09
CA CYS A 443 -32.39 3.13 -1.86
C CYS A 443 -31.34 2.04 -1.72
N PHE A 444 -30.06 2.40 -1.76
CA PHE A 444 -28.95 1.45 -1.79
C PHE A 444 -28.03 1.66 -0.59
N LEU A 445 -27.80 0.60 0.18
CA LEU A 445 -26.83 0.57 1.28
C LEU A 445 -25.49 0.02 0.77
N LYS A 446 -24.40 0.63 1.23
CA LYS A 446 -23.06 0.42 0.68
C LYS A 446 -22.10 -0.08 1.74
N SER A 447 -21.29 -1.07 1.39
CA SER A 447 -20.29 -1.70 2.28
C SER A 447 -18.98 -0.93 2.32
N GLY A 448 -18.86 0.16 1.58
CA GLY A 448 -17.76 1.12 1.66
C GLY A 448 -18.24 2.53 1.33
N ILE A 449 -17.30 3.47 1.20
CA ILE A 449 -17.57 4.86 0.82
C ILE A 449 -17.00 5.14 -0.57
N PRO A 450 -17.81 5.03 -1.65
CA PRO A 450 -17.35 5.33 -3.00
C PRO A 450 -16.89 6.78 -3.18
N LEU A 451 -16.12 7.05 -4.24
CA LEU A 451 -15.91 8.41 -4.70
C LEU A 451 -17.23 8.97 -5.23
N LYS A 452 -17.58 10.18 -4.80
CA LYS A 452 -18.84 10.84 -5.17
C LYS A 452 -18.87 11.31 -6.62
N THR A 453 -20.03 11.19 -7.26
CA THR A 453 -20.30 11.68 -8.62
C THR A 453 -21.52 12.59 -8.63
N GLY A 454 -21.47 13.68 -9.40
CA GLY A 454 -22.58 14.64 -9.45
C GLY A 454 -23.81 14.05 -10.13
N ASN A 455 -24.95 14.02 -9.43
CA ASN A 455 -26.22 13.55 -9.97
C ASN A 455 -27.40 14.23 -9.25
N TRP A 456 -28.11 15.11 -9.95
CA TRP A 456 -29.22 15.91 -9.41
C TRP A 456 -30.47 15.10 -9.00
N LEU A 457 -30.54 13.81 -9.38
CA LEU A 457 -31.60 12.88 -8.96
C LEU A 457 -31.23 12.08 -7.70
N CYS A 458 -29.99 12.21 -7.22
CA CYS A 458 -29.50 11.43 -6.09
C CYS A 458 -29.33 12.28 -4.83
N ILE A 459 -29.66 11.67 -3.70
CA ILE A 459 -29.31 12.15 -2.36
C ILE A 459 -28.54 11.03 -1.69
N SER A 460 -27.32 11.31 -1.25
CA SER A 460 -26.46 10.30 -0.60
C SER A 460 -26.09 10.70 0.81
N GLY A 461 -25.44 9.80 1.53
CA GLY A 461 -24.82 10.13 2.81
C GLY A 461 -23.83 9.07 3.27
N VAL A 462 -22.85 9.50 4.05
CA VAL A 462 -21.89 8.64 4.73
C VAL A 462 -22.32 8.45 6.18
N LYS A 463 -22.26 7.22 6.68
CA LYS A 463 -22.51 6.90 8.08
C LYS A 463 -21.34 7.43 8.92
N GLN A 464 -21.62 8.38 9.81
CA GLN A 464 -20.58 8.96 10.69
C GLN A 464 -20.01 7.87 11.61
N GLN A 465 -18.68 7.81 11.71
CA GLN A 465 -18.00 6.93 12.67
C GLN A 465 -17.89 7.58 14.04
N GLU A 466 -17.49 8.85 14.11
CA GLU A 466 -17.37 9.61 15.35
C GLU A 466 -18.02 10.99 15.26
N LYS A 467 -18.38 11.54 16.43
CA LYS A 467 -18.81 12.93 16.53
C LYS A 467 -17.61 13.82 16.18
N ASP A 468 -17.85 14.81 15.32
CA ASP A 468 -16.86 15.80 14.90
C ASP A 468 -15.73 15.29 13.99
N GLN A 469 -15.92 14.21 13.23
CA GLN A 469 -15.06 13.86 12.10
C GLN A 469 -15.74 14.12 10.74
N GLN A 470 -14.95 14.33 9.70
CA GLN A 470 -15.41 14.37 8.30
C GLN A 470 -14.59 13.40 7.45
N PRO A 471 -15.24 12.69 6.50
CA PRO A 471 -14.52 11.91 5.52
C PRO A 471 -13.83 12.83 4.51
N VAL A 472 -12.58 12.50 4.21
CA VAL A 472 -11.75 13.16 3.19
C VAL A 472 -11.40 12.11 2.14
N TRP A 473 -11.82 12.33 0.90
CA TRP A 473 -11.52 11.45 -0.21
C TRP A 473 -10.16 11.79 -0.77
N ILE A 474 -9.34 10.78 -1.02
CA ILE A 474 -8.08 10.88 -1.75
C ILE A 474 -8.22 10.00 -2.98
N TYR A 475 -7.84 10.48 -4.16
CA TYR A 475 -8.11 9.74 -5.40
C TYR A 475 -7.02 9.87 -6.45
N ILE A 476 -7.00 8.89 -7.35
CA ILE A 476 -6.26 8.87 -8.62
C ILE A 476 -7.28 8.84 -9.75
N ASP A 477 -7.50 9.98 -10.39
CA ASP A 477 -8.34 10.12 -11.58
C ASP A 477 -7.46 10.07 -12.83
N ARG A 478 -7.67 9.01 -13.61
CA ARG A 478 -6.91 8.70 -14.81
C ARG A 478 -7.78 8.69 -16.07
N VAL A 479 -8.97 9.32 -16.03
CA VAL A 479 -9.89 9.39 -17.19
C VAL A 479 -9.18 9.90 -18.46
N LEU A 480 -8.29 10.89 -18.31
CA LEU A 480 -7.57 11.52 -19.42
C LEU A 480 -6.20 10.87 -19.73
N SER A 481 -5.84 9.78 -19.06
CA SER A 481 -4.53 9.12 -19.14
C SER A 481 -4.65 7.60 -19.20
N GLN A 482 -5.76 7.10 -19.75
CA GLN A 482 -6.05 5.67 -19.83
C GLN A 482 -6.34 5.22 -21.26
N ARG A 483 -5.64 4.17 -21.70
CA ARG A 483 -5.83 3.53 -23.02
C ARG A 483 -7.08 2.67 -23.12
N ASN A 484 -7.58 2.19 -21.98
CA ASN A 484 -8.79 1.39 -21.88
C ASN A 484 -9.97 2.28 -21.45
N PRO A 485 -10.92 2.58 -22.36
CA PRO A 485 -12.07 3.42 -22.04
C PRO A 485 -12.90 2.83 -20.92
N ASP A 486 -13.06 1.51 -20.84
CA ASP A 486 -13.87 0.86 -19.81
C ASP A 486 -13.27 1.04 -18.41
N ALA A 487 -11.95 0.90 -18.31
CA ALA A 487 -11.23 1.17 -17.08
C ALA A 487 -11.33 2.64 -16.65
N ALA A 488 -11.38 3.59 -17.60
CA ALA A 488 -11.40 5.03 -17.35
C ALA A 488 -12.55 5.52 -16.45
N HIS A 489 -13.64 4.75 -16.29
CA HIS A 489 -14.87 5.24 -15.66
C HIS A 489 -14.87 5.33 -14.12
N SER A 490 -13.88 4.76 -13.43
CA SER A 490 -13.83 4.83 -11.95
C SER A 490 -12.42 5.15 -11.46
N PRO A 491 -12.21 6.34 -10.87
CA PRO A 491 -10.98 6.67 -10.17
C PRO A 491 -10.69 5.66 -9.05
N TYR A 492 -9.41 5.42 -8.76
CA TYR A 492 -9.04 4.77 -7.51
C TYR A 492 -9.20 5.77 -6.39
N HIS A 493 -9.69 5.36 -5.23
CA HIS A 493 -9.88 6.29 -4.12
C HIS A 493 -9.82 5.60 -2.78
N ASP A 494 -9.45 6.38 -1.76
CA ASP A 494 -9.53 6.04 -0.35
C ASP A 494 -10.29 7.13 0.40
N VAL A 495 -10.76 6.81 1.60
CA VAL A 495 -11.44 7.75 2.48
C VAL A 495 -10.82 7.66 3.86
N ILE A 496 -10.22 8.77 4.30
CA ILE A 496 -9.74 8.91 5.67
C ILE A 496 -10.68 9.78 6.48
N TRP A 497 -10.79 9.47 7.76
CA TRP A 497 -11.50 10.30 8.72
C TRP A 497 -10.54 11.32 9.32
N MET A 498 -10.90 12.60 9.22
CA MET A 498 -10.14 13.69 9.81
C MET A 498 -11.01 14.46 10.79
N GLU A 499 -10.39 14.93 11.89
CA GLU A 499 -11.06 15.82 12.83
C GLU A 499 -11.63 17.02 12.08
N SER A 500 -12.88 17.32 12.40
CA SER A 500 -13.54 18.54 11.99
C SER A 500 -12.87 19.70 12.70
N SER A 501 -12.10 20.46 11.95
CA SER A 501 -11.76 21.81 12.37
C SER A 501 -13.05 22.66 12.46
N ALA A 502 -13.02 23.75 13.22
CA ALA A 502 -14.04 24.81 13.07
C ALA A 502 -14.08 25.25 11.59
N GLU A 503 -15.20 25.82 11.09
CA GLU A 503 -15.43 26.08 9.64
C GLU A 503 -14.25 26.68 8.86
N ASN A 504 -13.33 27.40 9.53
CA ASN A 504 -12.14 28.03 8.94
C ASN A 504 -10.79 27.57 9.53
N ALA A 505 -10.76 26.60 10.44
CA ALA A 505 -9.49 26.07 10.95
C ALA A 505 -8.90 25.05 9.96
N LEU A 506 -7.57 25.06 9.81
CA LEU A 506 -6.88 24.21 8.85
C LEU A 506 -6.45 22.89 9.49
N SER A 507 -6.72 21.78 8.81
CA SER A 507 -6.16 20.47 9.11
C SER A 507 -5.01 20.18 8.16
N SER A 508 -4.03 19.39 8.61
CA SER A 508 -2.84 19.02 7.83
C SER A 508 -2.97 17.58 7.34
N LEU A 509 -2.68 17.33 6.06
CA LEU A 509 -2.55 15.98 5.51
C LEU A 509 -1.27 15.90 4.68
N GLU A 510 -0.38 15.01 5.10
CA GLU A 510 0.85 14.71 4.37
C GLU A 510 0.62 13.46 3.52
N LEU A 511 1.00 13.51 2.25
CA LEU A 511 0.97 12.38 1.32
C LEU A 511 2.36 12.16 0.73
N ASP A 512 2.75 10.90 0.59
CA ASP A 512 3.98 10.44 -0.03
C ASP A 512 3.61 9.63 -1.28
N ILE A 513 4.04 10.11 -2.45
CA ILE A 513 3.45 9.70 -3.73
C ILE A 513 4.55 9.30 -4.70
N PHE A 514 4.51 8.05 -5.12
CA PHE A 514 5.48 7.45 -6.02
C PHE A 514 4.86 7.36 -7.40
N VAL A 515 5.49 7.98 -8.40
CA VAL A 515 5.08 7.89 -9.81
C VAL A 515 6.19 7.21 -10.57
N ASP A 516 5.89 6.04 -11.13
CA ASP A 516 6.83 5.22 -11.89
C ASP A 516 6.23 4.76 -13.21
N HIS A 517 6.27 5.64 -14.19
CA HIS A 517 5.77 5.43 -15.54
C HIS A 517 4.29 5.07 -15.54
N SER A 518 3.95 3.77 -15.60
CA SER A 518 2.56 3.30 -15.64
C SER A 518 1.95 2.92 -14.29
N VAL A 519 2.61 3.21 -13.17
CA VAL A 519 2.09 2.98 -11.82
C VAL A 519 2.26 4.20 -10.93
N ILE A 520 1.26 4.42 -10.06
CA ILE A 520 1.26 5.45 -9.03
C ILE A 520 0.90 4.78 -7.70
N GLU A 521 1.68 5.01 -6.65
CA GLU A 521 1.36 4.59 -5.28
C GLU A 521 1.29 5.81 -4.35
N ILE A 522 0.21 5.93 -3.56
CA ILE A 522 -0.02 7.04 -2.62
C ILE A 522 -0.08 6.50 -1.20
N PHE A 523 0.65 7.16 -0.29
CA PHE A 523 0.67 6.83 1.13
C PHE A 523 0.48 8.06 2.01
N GLU A 524 0.03 7.85 3.25
CA GLU A 524 0.16 8.84 4.32
C GLU A 524 1.34 8.43 5.23
N PRO A 525 2.50 9.10 5.17
CA PRO A 525 3.73 8.60 5.78
C PRO A 525 3.71 8.58 7.32
N ARG A 526 2.91 9.45 7.95
CA ARG A 526 2.90 9.60 9.42
C ARG A 526 2.14 8.49 10.11
N ASN A 527 0.89 8.28 9.69
CA ASN A 527 -0.02 7.38 10.37
C ASN A 527 -0.34 6.13 9.53
N GLY A 528 -0.01 6.11 8.23
CA GLY A 528 -0.28 4.99 7.31
C GLY A 528 -1.75 4.78 6.99
N ARG A 529 -2.62 5.80 7.12
CA ARG A 529 -4.06 5.65 6.90
C ARG A 529 -4.44 5.53 5.43
N VAL A 530 -3.51 5.82 4.52
CA VAL A 530 -3.75 5.85 3.07
C VAL A 530 -2.80 4.86 2.41
N ALA A 531 -3.34 4.02 1.56
CA ALA A 531 -2.60 3.22 0.60
C ALA A 531 -3.45 3.05 -0.67
N ILE A 532 -3.04 3.68 -1.77
CA ILE A 532 -3.74 3.58 -3.07
C ILE A 532 -2.72 3.29 -4.15
N THR A 533 -2.89 2.16 -4.83
CA THR A 533 -2.09 1.80 -6.00
C THR A 533 -2.91 1.94 -7.29
N GLY A 534 -2.45 2.74 -8.24
CA GLY A 534 -3.14 2.96 -9.52
C GLY A 534 -2.26 2.61 -10.72
N ARG A 535 -2.87 2.06 -11.76
CA ARG A 535 -2.24 1.92 -13.08
C ARG A 535 -2.70 3.02 -14.03
N VAL A 536 -1.76 3.57 -14.79
CA VAL A 536 -1.97 4.70 -15.71
C VAL A 536 -1.22 4.44 -17.01
N TYR A 537 -1.79 4.84 -18.13
CA TYR A 537 -1.18 4.58 -19.44
C TYR A 537 -1.34 5.81 -20.34
N PRO A 538 -0.55 6.88 -20.12
CA PRO A 538 -0.51 7.98 -21.07
C PRO A 538 -0.19 7.48 -22.48
N GLU A 539 -0.76 8.16 -23.47
CA GLU A 539 -0.58 7.87 -24.90
C GLU A 539 0.56 8.70 -25.47
N GLU A 540 0.71 9.94 -25.01
CA GLU A 540 1.74 10.85 -25.47
C GLU A 540 3.03 10.68 -24.66
N GLU A 541 4.14 10.45 -25.34
CA GLU A 541 5.48 10.39 -24.71
C GLU A 541 5.88 11.72 -24.06
N THR A 542 5.21 12.81 -24.41
CA THR A 542 5.41 14.16 -23.86
C THR A 542 4.72 14.35 -22.50
N ALA A 543 3.89 13.40 -22.07
CA ALA A 543 3.11 13.44 -20.84
C ALA A 543 4.00 13.27 -19.60
N LYS A 544 4.78 14.31 -19.28
CA LYS A 544 5.84 14.31 -18.24
C LYS A 544 5.75 15.50 -17.30
N TYR A 545 4.74 16.35 -17.44
CA TYR A 545 4.61 17.57 -16.65
C TYR A 545 3.82 17.33 -15.37
N LEU A 546 4.13 18.15 -14.36
CA LEU A 546 3.40 18.28 -13.10
C LEU A 546 2.69 19.63 -13.04
N SER A 547 1.46 19.64 -12.52
CA SER A 547 0.75 20.89 -12.21
C SER A 547 -0.06 20.77 -10.93
N VAL A 548 -0.28 21.85 -10.21
CA VAL A 548 -1.24 21.89 -9.08
C VAL A 548 -2.59 22.36 -9.61
N TYR A 549 -3.69 21.79 -9.09
CA TYR A 549 -5.04 22.22 -9.43
C TYR A 549 -5.96 22.40 -8.23
N ALA A 550 -7.00 23.22 -8.42
CA ALA A 550 -8.16 23.25 -7.55
C ALA A 550 -9.45 23.53 -8.31
N ARG A 551 -10.57 23.01 -7.80
CA ARG A 551 -11.93 23.15 -8.31
C ARG A 551 -12.85 23.50 -7.13
N HIS A 552 -13.83 24.36 -7.38
CA HIS A 552 -14.93 24.67 -6.44
C HIS A 552 -14.53 25.35 -5.11
N ILE A 553 -13.48 26.18 -5.05
CA ILE A 553 -13.13 26.92 -3.83
C ILE A 553 -14.09 28.10 -3.61
N PRO A 554 -14.76 28.21 -2.44
CA PRO A 554 -15.59 29.38 -2.10
C PRO A 554 -14.74 30.67 -2.07
N THR A 555 -15.35 31.80 -2.49
CA THR A 555 -14.70 33.09 -2.76
C THR A 555 -13.89 33.74 -1.62
N ASN A 556 -13.85 33.15 -0.42
CA ASN A 556 -13.37 33.79 0.80
C ASN A 556 -12.28 33.00 1.58
N ASN A 557 -11.74 31.88 1.07
CA ASN A 557 -10.77 31.09 1.83
C ASN A 557 -9.41 30.93 1.13
N GLU A 558 -8.35 31.21 1.89
CA GLU A 558 -6.95 30.92 1.54
C GLU A 558 -6.63 29.49 2.01
N SER A 559 -6.48 28.52 1.10
CA SER A 559 -5.85 27.23 1.42
C SER A 559 -4.35 27.31 1.14
N ILE A 560 -3.54 26.76 2.04
CA ILE A 560 -2.07 26.84 2.03
C ILE A 560 -1.52 25.44 1.77
N VAL A 561 -0.68 25.29 0.74
CA VAL A 561 -0.02 24.04 0.39
C VAL A 561 1.46 24.16 0.72
N LYS A 562 2.06 23.15 1.37
CA LYS A 562 3.51 23.07 1.59
C LYS A 562 4.04 21.76 1.01
N GLU A 563 4.84 21.85 -0.04
CA GLU A 563 5.40 20.70 -0.77
C GLU A 563 6.88 20.45 -0.49
N ASN A 564 7.31 19.18 -0.64
CA ASN A 564 8.70 18.73 -0.70
C ASN A 564 8.86 17.65 -1.79
N LEU A 565 9.51 17.98 -2.91
CA LEU A 565 9.59 17.11 -4.10
C LEU A 565 10.99 16.45 -4.22
N SER A 566 11.08 15.21 -4.71
CA SER A 566 12.35 14.52 -4.96
C SER A 566 12.28 13.64 -6.23
N SER A 567 13.24 13.77 -7.16
CA SER A 567 13.32 12.85 -8.31
C SER A 567 13.93 11.51 -7.88
N MET A 568 13.45 10.41 -8.47
CA MET A 568 13.87 9.05 -8.10
C MET A 568 14.71 8.42 -9.21
N ALA A 569 15.88 7.89 -8.84
CA ALA A 569 16.74 7.07 -9.68
C ALA A 569 16.12 5.69 -9.94
N SER A 570 16.55 5.04 -11.02
CA SER A 570 16.12 3.66 -11.33
C SER A 570 16.61 2.69 -10.25
N ASN A 571 15.80 1.68 -9.91
CA ASN A 571 16.23 0.60 -9.03
C ASN A 571 17.21 -0.37 -9.72
N TYR A 572 17.32 -0.28 -11.04
CA TYR A 572 18.40 -0.86 -11.80
C TYR A 572 19.56 0.13 -11.77
N ASN A 573 20.71 -0.29 -11.20
CA ASN A 573 21.93 0.51 -11.25
C ASN A 573 22.14 1.01 -12.68
N SER A 574 22.49 2.30 -12.86
CA SER A 574 22.85 2.86 -14.16
C SER A 574 23.84 1.91 -14.85
N HIS A 575 23.30 1.18 -15.82
CA HIS A 575 23.95 0.05 -16.48
C HIS A 575 25.26 0.49 -17.16
N ASP A 576 25.35 1.78 -17.48
CA ASP A 576 26.46 2.45 -18.12
C ASP A 576 27.76 2.46 -17.30
N GLU A 577 27.73 2.66 -15.97
CA GLU A 577 28.98 2.68 -15.18
C GLU A 577 29.64 1.29 -15.10
N PHE A 578 28.83 0.23 -14.98
CA PHE A 578 29.34 -1.15 -14.95
C PHE A 578 29.82 -1.59 -16.33
N LEU A 579 29.07 -1.27 -17.39
CA LEU A 579 29.45 -1.60 -18.77
C LEU A 579 30.68 -0.81 -19.23
N ASP A 580 30.80 0.47 -18.89
CA ASP A 580 31.97 1.28 -19.26
C ASP A 580 33.26 0.77 -18.61
N ASP A 581 33.20 0.39 -17.33
CA ASP A 581 34.36 -0.20 -16.64
C ASP A 581 34.67 -1.60 -17.18
N PHE A 582 33.65 -2.40 -17.49
CA PHE A 582 33.80 -3.71 -18.13
C PHE A 582 34.46 -3.61 -19.51
N HIS A 583 34.00 -2.67 -20.35
CA HIS A 583 34.52 -2.44 -21.69
C HIS A 583 35.93 -1.83 -21.70
N LYS A 584 36.28 -1.00 -20.71
CA LYS A 584 37.64 -0.46 -20.54
C LYS A 584 38.67 -1.52 -20.19
N GLU A 585 38.28 -2.54 -19.41
CA GLU A 585 39.23 -3.53 -18.88
C GLU A 585 39.41 -4.75 -19.80
N PHE A 586 38.40 -5.11 -20.62
CA PHE A 586 38.46 -6.32 -21.48
C PHE A 586 38.11 -6.12 -22.96
N GLY A 587 37.83 -4.88 -23.37
CA GLY A 587 37.36 -4.59 -24.73
C GLY A 587 35.92 -5.08 -24.97
N ARG A 588 35.34 -4.69 -26.11
CA ARG A 588 33.93 -4.99 -26.44
C ARG A 588 33.62 -6.47 -26.72
N GLU A 589 34.64 -7.33 -26.79
CA GLU A 589 34.49 -8.73 -27.25
C GLU A 589 35.06 -9.80 -26.29
N GLY A 590 35.45 -9.44 -25.05
CA GLY A 590 36.05 -10.37 -24.11
C GLY A 590 35.08 -11.40 -23.52
N LYS A 591 35.26 -12.70 -23.81
CA LYS A 591 34.62 -13.80 -23.08
C LYS A 591 35.34 -14.01 -21.73
N ILE A 592 34.66 -13.77 -20.61
CA ILE A 592 35.17 -14.05 -19.26
C ILE A 592 34.40 -15.20 -18.59
N ASN A 593 35.04 -15.90 -17.64
CA ASN A 593 34.41 -16.96 -16.84
C ASN A 593 33.80 -16.43 -15.52
N ALA A 594 33.15 -17.31 -14.75
CA ALA A 594 32.23 -16.90 -13.68
C ALA A 594 32.98 -16.33 -12.48
N GLU A 595 34.13 -16.92 -12.22
CA GLU A 595 35.06 -16.47 -11.18
C GLU A 595 35.67 -15.11 -11.54
N GLN A 596 35.98 -14.85 -12.81
CA GLN A 596 36.46 -13.56 -13.29
C GLN A 596 35.37 -12.47 -13.18
N ALA A 597 34.13 -12.78 -13.56
CA ALA A 597 33.00 -11.85 -13.45
C ALA A 597 32.66 -11.53 -11.98
N TRP A 598 32.67 -12.54 -11.11
CA TRP A 598 32.46 -12.38 -9.67
C TRP A 598 33.56 -11.51 -9.05
N ASN A 599 34.83 -11.78 -9.35
CA ASN A 599 35.95 -10.98 -8.86
C ASN A 599 35.89 -9.51 -9.34
N LEU A 600 35.36 -9.25 -10.54
CA LEU A 600 35.12 -7.90 -11.04
C LEU A 600 33.97 -7.20 -10.30
N LEU A 601 32.87 -7.90 -10.05
CA LEU A 601 31.74 -7.36 -9.28
C LEU A 601 32.19 -6.97 -7.86
N GLN A 602 32.98 -7.83 -7.21
CA GLN A 602 33.56 -7.56 -5.90
C GLN A 602 34.51 -6.35 -5.93
N LYS A 603 35.38 -6.25 -6.95
CA LYS A 603 36.26 -5.09 -7.15
C LYS A 603 35.48 -3.80 -7.41
N TYR A 604 34.40 -3.86 -8.19
CA TYR A 604 33.53 -2.71 -8.45
C TYR A 604 32.87 -2.21 -7.16
N HIS A 605 32.27 -3.11 -6.37
CA HIS A 605 31.69 -2.75 -5.08
C HIS A 605 32.74 -2.19 -4.10
N GLN A 606 33.96 -2.75 -4.10
CA GLN A 606 35.05 -2.27 -3.27
C GLN A 606 35.54 -0.87 -3.71
N ARG A 607 35.71 -0.62 -5.01
CA ARG A 607 36.05 0.70 -5.55
C ARG A 607 34.96 1.74 -5.29
N LYS A 608 33.69 1.36 -5.40
CA LYS A 608 32.55 2.25 -5.09
C LYS A 608 32.52 2.60 -3.60
N LYS A 609 32.80 1.63 -2.74
CA LYS A 609 32.98 1.85 -1.30
C LYS A 609 34.16 2.79 -1.01
N GLU A 610 35.32 2.54 -1.59
CA GLU A 610 36.50 3.41 -1.44
C GLU A 610 36.28 4.83 -1.99
N LYS A 611 35.50 4.99 -3.07
CA LYS A 611 35.14 6.29 -3.66
C LYS A 611 34.15 7.04 -2.77
N ASN A 612 33.22 6.34 -2.14
CA ASN A 612 32.30 6.92 -1.15
C ASN A 612 33.03 7.29 0.15
N ASP A 613 33.96 6.44 0.59
CA ASP A 613 34.80 6.69 1.77
C ASP A 613 35.71 7.90 1.52
N ARG A 614 36.35 8.02 0.34
CA ARG A 614 37.13 9.21 -0.05
C ARG A 614 36.29 10.48 -0.14
N LYS A 615 35.06 10.42 -0.69
CA LYS A 615 34.14 11.57 -0.68
C LYS A 615 33.72 11.98 0.73
N SER A 616 33.61 11.02 1.65
CA SER A 616 33.34 11.29 3.07
C SER A 616 34.56 11.87 3.80
N GLU A 617 35.77 11.48 3.41
CA GLU A 617 37.01 12.06 3.95
C GLU A 617 37.21 13.50 3.45
N GLU A 618 36.97 13.77 2.16
CA GLU A 618 37.04 15.11 1.57
C GLU A 618 35.98 16.08 2.15
N SER A 619 34.77 15.59 2.45
CA SER A 619 33.76 16.39 3.16
C SER A 619 34.16 16.68 4.61
N SER A 620 34.79 15.71 5.28
CA SER A 620 35.32 15.89 6.65
C SER A 620 36.51 16.86 6.70
N GLU A 621 37.35 16.90 5.65
CA GLU A 621 38.43 17.88 5.52
C GLU A 621 37.88 19.28 5.21
N GLY A 622 36.84 19.39 4.38
CA GLY A 622 36.10 20.63 4.16
C GLY A 622 35.54 21.21 5.47
N ASP A 623 34.90 20.37 6.29
CA ASP A 623 34.37 20.76 7.60
C ASP A 623 35.46 21.14 8.61
N ARG A 624 36.62 20.46 8.58
CA ARG A 624 37.79 20.85 9.39
C ARG A 624 38.37 22.19 8.95
N HIS A 625 38.37 22.46 7.65
CA HIS A 625 38.86 23.72 7.10
C HIS A 625 37.90 24.88 7.42
N ASP A 626 36.60 24.61 7.46
CA ASP A 626 35.57 25.60 7.78
C ASP A 626 35.46 25.84 9.30
N ARG A 627 35.67 24.82 10.14
CA ARG A 627 35.89 24.99 11.59
C ARG A 627 37.11 25.84 11.90
N ARG A 628 38.26 25.58 11.24
CA ARG A 628 39.47 26.42 11.40
C ARG A 628 39.26 27.87 10.95
N ARG A 629 38.41 28.11 9.95
CA ARG A 629 38.00 29.48 9.54
C ARG A 629 37.07 30.13 10.57
N ARG A 630 36.14 29.39 11.16
CA ARG A 630 35.24 29.89 12.23
C ARG A 630 36.00 30.20 13.52
N ASP A 631 36.99 29.40 13.88
CA ASP A 631 37.81 29.62 15.07
C ASP A 631 38.74 30.84 14.89
N LYS A 632 39.35 31.02 13.72
CA LYS A 632 40.08 32.27 13.38
C LYS A 632 39.18 33.53 13.37
N LYS A 633 37.88 33.37 13.05
CA LYS A 633 36.88 34.47 13.11
C LYS A 633 36.43 34.75 14.55
N LYS A 634 36.39 33.73 15.43
CA LYS A 634 36.13 33.88 16.87
C LYS A 634 37.31 34.52 17.61
N ASP A 635 38.55 34.18 17.25
CA ASP A 635 39.74 34.79 17.84
C ASP A 635 39.94 36.26 17.44
N ARG A 636 39.53 36.64 16.22
CA ARG A 636 39.46 38.06 15.82
C ARG A 636 38.37 38.82 16.59
N ARG A 637 37.22 38.20 16.84
CA ARG A 637 36.13 38.81 17.63
C ARG A 637 36.40 38.84 19.14
N SER A 638 37.26 37.97 19.66
CA SER A 638 37.65 37.96 21.08
C SER A 638 38.78 38.95 21.39
N ASN A 639 39.64 39.26 20.41
CA ASN A 639 40.62 40.35 20.53
C ASN A 639 39.99 41.74 20.44
N ASP A 640 38.98 41.95 19.59
CA ASP A 640 38.25 43.23 19.52
C ASP A 640 37.37 43.48 20.77
N LYS A 641 36.96 42.42 21.49
CA LYS A 641 36.21 42.53 22.76
C LYS A 641 37.09 42.61 24.02
N LYS A 642 38.41 42.45 23.90
CA LYS A 642 39.36 42.60 25.04
C LYS A 642 40.04 43.97 25.08
N SER A 643 39.77 44.87 24.15
CA SER A 643 40.27 46.25 24.15
C SER A 643 39.27 47.31 24.64
N GLU A 644 38.03 46.94 25.01
CA GLU A 644 37.00 47.89 25.48
C GLU A 644 36.56 47.70 26.94
N GLU A 645 37.13 46.75 27.69
CA GLU A 645 36.87 46.59 29.13
C GLU A 645 38.17 46.39 29.90
N SER A 646 38.98 47.44 30.02
CA SER A 646 39.82 47.65 31.21
C SER A 646 40.44 49.05 31.24
N GLY A 647 40.06 49.81 32.26
CA GLY A 647 40.85 50.94 32.76
C GLY A 647 40.15 52.29 32.69
N GLU A 648 39.48 52.68 33.77
CA GLU A 648 40.00 53.79 34.59
C GLU A 648 39.17 53.96 35.88
N ASP A 649 39.86 53.82 37.01
CA ASP A 649 39.51 54.52 38.23
C ASP A 649 40.83 54.97 38.88
N GLY A 650 41.00 56.27 39.09
CA GLY A 650 41.97 56.78 40.07
C GLY A 650 43.03 57.81 39.63
N ARG A 651 42.58 59.08 39.56
CA ARG A 651 43.18 60.27 40.22
C ARG A 651 44.37 61.05 39.60
N HIS A 652 44.09 62.36 39.63
CA HIS A 652 44.94 63.49 40.06
C HIS A 652 45.69 64.36 39.03
N ASP A 653 45.07 65.52 38.81
CA ASP A 653 45.61 66.86 39.13
C ASP A 653 46.50 67.60 38.11
N ARG A 654 46.14 68.89 37.97
CA ARG A 654 46.91 70.07 37.52
C ARG A 654 46.90 70.50 36.04
N ARG A 655 46.14 71.60 35.86
CA ARG A 655 46.57 72.93 35.35
C ARG A 655 46.84 73.13 33.84
N ARG A 656 45.91 73.93 33.27
CA ARG A 656 46.09 75.23 32.59
C ARG A 656 46.70 75.31 31.17
N LYS A 657 45.97 76.08 30.35
CA LYS A 657 46.36 76.91 29.17
C LYS A 657 46.58 76.12 27.86
N ASP A 658 46.16 76.54 26.67
CA ASP A 658 45.68 77.82 26.14
C ASP A 658 44.94 77.59 24.80
N LYS A 659 44.00 78.48 24.47
CA LYS A 659 43.65 79.03 23.13
C LYS A 659 43.08 78.16 21.98
N LYS A 660 41.82 78.54 21.61
CA LYS A 660 41.34 79.07 20.30
C LYS A 660 41.33 78.07 19.12
N LYS A 661 40.31 77.98 18.25
CA LYS A 661 39.30 78.94 17.77
C LYS A 661 38.32 78.18 16.84
N ASP A 662 37.08 78.69 16.75
CA ASP A 662 36.17 78.77 15.57
C ASP A 662 35.69 77.44 14.92
N HIS A 663 34.42 77.18 14.59
CA HIS A 663 33.24 78.01 14.30
C HIS A 663 31.92 77.20 14.42
N HIS A 664 30.84 77.89 14.83
CA HIS A 664 29.42 77.90 14.37
C HIS A 664 28.73 76.62 13.87
N SER A 665 27.43 76.38 14.07
CA SER A 665 26.31 77.10 14.73
C SER A 665 25.05 76.23 14.58
N ASP A 666 24.20 76.19 15.61
CA ASP A 666 22.74 76.44 15.61
C ASP A 666 21.84 75.63 14.62
N ASP A 667 20.66 75.08 14.95
CA ASP A 667 19.59 75.59 15.82
C ASP A 667 18.48 74.53 16.09
N GLU A 668 17.81 74.68 17.25
CA GLU A 668 16.35 74.61 17.55
C GLU A 668 15.46 73.40 17.10
N LYS A 669 14.36 72.96 17.75
CA LYS A 669 13.59 73.21 19.01
C LYS A 669 12.44 72.15 19.06
N LYS A 670 12.06 71.74 20.28
CA LYS A 670 10.70 71.54 20.92
C LYS A 670 9.52 70.94 20.11
N ASP A 671 8.64 70.05 20.61
CA ASP A 671 7.67 70.11 21.74
C ASP A 671 7.11 68.68 22.07
N LYS A 672 6.94 68.19 23.31
CA LYS A 672 5.79 68.28 24.28
C LYS A 672 4.39 67.99 23.65
N LYS A 673 3.57 67.00 24.05
CA LYS A 673 2.77 66.81 25.31
C LYS A 673 1.82 65.57 25.09
N SER A 674 1.74 64.55 25.95
CA SER A 674 0.88 64.36 27.16
C SER A 674 -0.56 63.83 26.93
N HIS A 675 -0.92 62.66 27.50
CA HIS A 675 -1.94 62.45 28.57
C HIS A 675 -2.44 60.99 28.69
N SER A 676 -2.38 60.48 29.93
CA SER A 676 -3.19 59.36 30.48
C SER A 676 -4.50 59.92 31.08
N PRO A 677 -5.42 59.07 31.60
CA PRO A 677 -5.30 58.68 33.02
C PRO A 677 -5.76 57.26 33.39
N GLU A 678 -5.16 56.77 34.48
CA GLU A 678 -5.51 55.59 35.29
C GLU A 678 -6.82 55.77 36.10
N ARG A 679 -7.41 54.66 36.61
CA ARG A 679 -7.30 54.28 38.05
C ARG A 679 -8.19 53.08 38.50
N LYS A 680 -7.49 52.12 39.15
CA LYS A 680 -7.75 51.48 40.49
C LYS A 680 -8.97 50.56 40.66
N HIS A 681 -9.03 49.52 41.50
CA HIS A 681 -8.18 48.79 42.48
C HIS A 681 -9.01 47.51 42.82
N SER A 682 -8.50 46.29 43.09
CA SER A 682 -7.89 45.88 44.37
C SER A 682 -7.73 44.34 44.44
N ARG A 683 -6.53 43.90 44.87
CA ARG A 683 -6.17 42.89 45.91
C ARG A 683 -7.06 41.62 46.08
N GLY A 684 -6.56 40.39 46.24
CA GLY A 684 -5.19 39.85 46.37
C GLY A 684 -5.20 38.44 47.02
N ARG A 685 -4.03 37.76 46.99
CA ARG A 685 -3.59 36.54 47.72
C ARG A 685 -4.31 35.22 47.33
N GLY A 686 -3.68 34.05 47.22
CA GLY A 686 -2.29 33.61 47.43
C GLY A 686 -2.23 32.07 47.54
N HIS A 687 -1.11 31.50 47.07
CA HIS A 687 -0.47 30.22 47.43
C HIS A 687 -1.09 28.82 47.16
N SER A 688 -0.46 28.15 46.19
CA SER A 688 0.26 26.85 46.26
C SER A 688 0.03 25.88 47.44
N HIS A 689 -0.16 24.59 47.12
CA HIS A 689 0.54 23.49 47.80
C HIS A 689 0.52 22.15 47.01
N GLU A 690 1.69 21.50 46.96
CA GLU A 690 1.94 20.09 46.63
C GLU A 690 1.45 19.11 47.72
N ARG A 691 1.25 17.84 47.33
CA ARG A 691 1.73 16.55 47.95
C ARG A 691 0.77 15.40 47.56
N LYS A 692 1.19 14.31 46.91
CA LYS A 692 1.99 13.12 47.33
C LYS A 692 1.28 12.10 48.26
N HIS A 693 1.40 10.81 47.87
CA HIS A 693 1.29 9.54 48.63
C HIS A 693 -0.13 9.05 49.00
N SER A 694 -0.49 7.76 49.14
CA SER A 694 0.14 6.42 48.98
C SER A 694 -0.88 5.32 49.37
N HIS A 695 -0.71 4.10 48.82
CA HIS A 695 -0.90 2.76 49.45
C HIS A 695 -2.26 2.30 50.06
N GLY A 696 -2.64 1.04 49.74
CA GLY A 696 -2.94 0.04 50.79
C GLY A 696 -4.26 -0.76 50.75
N HIS A 697 -4.12 -2.07 50.47
CA HIS A 697 -4.79 -3.24 51.10
C HIS A 697 -6.29 -3.62 50.90
N SER A 698 -6.47 -4.77 50.24
CA SER A 698 -7.21 -6.02 50.58
C SER A 698 -8.26 -6.09 51.72
N HIS A 699 -9.43 -6.69 51.42
CA HIS A 699 -10.16 -7.76 52.17
C HIS A 699 -11.42 -8.16 51.34
N GLU A 700 -11.60 -9.41 50.89
CA GLU A 700 -12.17 -10.62 51.54
C GLU A 700 -13.69 -10.63 51.90
N ARG A 701 -14.44 -11.45 51.13
CA ARG A 701 -15.62 -12.32 51.43
C ARG A 701 -16.63 -11.93 52.53
N LYS A 702 -17.95 -11.97 52.20
CA LYS A 702 -18.94 -12.98 52.69
C LYS A 702 -20.39 -12.79 52.18
N HIS A 703 -21.08 -13.94 52.18
CA HIS A 703 -22.45 -14.34 51.77
C HIS A 703 -23.70 -13.55 52.21
N SER A 704 -24.77 -13.67 51.40
CA SER A 704 -26.17 -13.94 51.82
C SER A 704 -27.00 -14.48 50.62
N ARG A 705 -27.49 -15.75 50.63
CA ARG A 705 -28.90 -16.22 50.87
C ARG A 705 -29.97 -15.48 50.03
N GLY A 706 -30.92 -16.09 49.29
CA GLY A 706 -31.35 -17.47 49.04
C GLY A 706 -32.74 -17.51 48.32
N ARG A 707 -33.23 -18.72 48.00
CA ARG A 707 -34.55 -19.13 47.41
C ARG A 707 -34.66 -18.98 45.88
N GLY A 708 -35.18 -19.93 45.09
CA GLY A 708 -35.81 -21.24 45.29
C GLY A 708 -36.54 -21.67 43.99
N HIS A 709 -36.73 -22.98 43.80
CA HIS A 709 -37.44 -23.72 42.72
C HIS A 709 -36.65 -24.02 41.42
N SER A 710 -36.15 -25.24 41.14
CA SER A 710 -36.78 -26.59 40.90
C SER A 710 -37.59 -26.65 39.59
N HIS A 711 -37.50 -27.62 38.67
CA HIS A 711 -36.70 -28.84 38.51
C HIS A 711 -36.85 -29.29 37.03
N GLU A 712 -35.76 -29.88 36.51
CA GLU A 712 -35.64 -30.95 35.50
C GLU A 712 -36.88 -31.64 34.88
N ARG A 713 -36.76 -32.02 33.60
CA ARG A 713 -36.65 -33.42 33.07
C ARG A 713 -36.70 -33.36 31.52
N LYS A 714 -35.75 -33.85 30.70
CA LYS A 714 -35.18 -35.19 30.44
C LYS A 714 -36.13 -36.25 29.84
N HIS A 715 -35.65 -36.83 28.72
CA HIS A 715 -35.94 -38.13 28.08
C HIS A 715 -37.27 -38.27 27.30
N SER A 716 -37.46 -39.12 26.29
CA SER A 716 -36.68 -39.89 25.29
C SER A 716 -37.69 -40.82 24.56
N HIS A 717 -37.36 -41.29 23.35
CA HIS A 717 -37.78 -42.57 22.72
C HIS A 717 -39.12 -42.73 21.95
N ASP A 718 -38.97 -42.96 20.64
CA ASP A 718 -39.19 -44.21 19.88
C ASP A 718 -40.61 -44.79 19.56
N ARG A 719 -40.80 -45.04 18.24
CA ARG A 719 -41.39 -46.23 17.53
C ARG A 719 -42.76 -46.15 16.80
N LYS A 720 -42.64 -46.31 15.45
CA LYS A 720 -43.24 -47.28 14.49
C LYS A 720 -44.76 -47.55 14.43
N HIS A 721 -45.38 -47.38 13.24
CA HIS A 721 -45.77 -48.46 12.28
C HIS A 721 -46.56 -47.95 11.03
N SER A 722 -46.28 -48.53 9.86
CA SER A 722 -46.97 -48.45 8.53
C SER A 722 -48.14 -49.50 8.42
N PRO A 723 -48.77 -49.88 7.26
CA PRO A 723 -48.63 -49.50 5.82
C PRO A 723 -49.96 -49.47 4.96
N ASP A 724 -49.80 -49.55 3.62
CA ASP A 724 -50.73 -49.89 2.49
C ASP A 724 -51.49 -48.75 1.77
N HIS A 725 -51.71 -48.72 0.43
CA HIS A 725 -51.32 -49.49 -0.77
C HIS A 725 -51.81 -48.68 -2.01
N GLY A 726 -51.25 -48.87 -3.23
CA GLY A 726 -51.95 -48.46 -4.46
C GLY A 726 -51.13 -48.18 -5.72
N HIS A 727 -50.99 -49.19 -6.58
CA HIS A 727 -50.44 -49.15 -7.95
C HIS A 727 -51.24 -48.30 -8.97
N ARG A 728 -50.58 -47.68 -9.97
CA ARG A 728 -50.82 -47.95 -11.42
C ARG A 728 -49.82 -47.27 -12.38
N LYS A 729 -49.64 -47.94 -13.53
CA LYS A 729 -48.63 -47.76 -14.58
C LYS A 729 -49.10 -46.90 -15.78
N HIS A 730 -48.12 -46.44 -16.56
CA HIS A 730 -48.08 -46.21 -18.03
C HIS A 730 -48.96 -45.13 -18.69
N ARG A 731 -48.38 -44.20 -19.48
CA ARG A 731 -48.19 -44.30 -20.96
C ARG A 731 -47.62 -43.01 -21.60
N HIS A 732 -46.84 -43.21 -22.66
CA HIS A 732 -46.37 -42.22 -23.64
C HIS A 732 -47.50 -41.52 -24.43
N GLY A 733 -47.24 -40.31 -24.93
CA GLY A 733 -48.01 -39.70 -26.03
C GLY A 733 -47.52 -38.33 -26.49
N LYS A 734 -46.86 -38.30 -27.66
CA LYS A 734 -46.49 -37.12 -28.47
C LYS A 734 -47.73 -36.29 -28.91
N LYS A 735 -47.59 -34.97 -29.10
CA LYS A 735 -47.65 -34.25 -30.42
C LYS A 735 -48.03 -32.75 -30.33
N HIS A 736 -47.22 -31.95 -31.06
CA HIS A 736 -47.50 -30.80 -31.95
C HIS A 736 -48.31 -29.56 -31.51
N HIS A 737 -47.72 -28.37 -31.73
CA HIS A 737 -48.06 -27.35 -32.75
C HIS A 737 -46.95 -26.27 -32.76
N ARG A 738 -46.15 -26.03 -33.82
CA ARG A 738 -46.37 -25.30 -35.10
C ARG A 738 -46.74 -23.81 -34.94
N HIS A 739 -45.78 -22.91 -35.23
CA HIS A 739 -45.78 -21.87 -36.29
C HIS A 739 -44.47 -21.05 -36.21
N SER A 740 -43.50 -21.28 -37.11
CA SER A 740 -43.22 -20.54 -38.38
C SER A 740 -42.78 -19.09 -38.16
N SER A 741 -41.48 -18.75 -38.20
CA SER A 741 -40.57 -18.63 -39.35
C SER A 741 -40.79 -17.38 -40.21
N GLY A 742 -39.81 -16.48 -40.18
CA GLY A 742 -39.55 -15.43 -41.16
C GLY A 742 -38.04 -15.31 -41.36
N SER A 743 -37.59 -15.71 -42.53
CA SER A 743 -36.22 -15.91 -43.03
C SER A 743 -35.50 -14.62 -43.42
N ASN A 744 -34.17 -14.60 -43.34
CA ASN A 744 -33.35 -14.53 -44.56
C ASN A 744 -31.85 -14.85 -44.30
N SER A 745 -31.41 -15.86 -45.05
CA SER A 745 -30.04 -16.26 -45.38
C SER A 745 -29.32 -15.16 -46.20
N SER A 746 -27.98 -15.06 -46.25
CA SER A 746 -27.16 -16.01 -47.02
C SER A 746 -25.63 -15.73 -46.95
N ARG A 747 -24.88 -16.84 -46.92
CA ARG A 747 -23.63 -17.19 -47.67
C ARG A 747 -22.37 -16.32 -47.48
N SER A 748 -21.34 -16.84 -46.81
CA SER A 748 -20.29 -17.80 -47.25
C SER A 748 -19.15 -17.16 -48.06
N ASN A 749 -17.91 -17.21 -47.54
CA ASN A 749 -16.78 -17.80 -48.25
C ASN A 749 -15.57 -18.01 -47.35
N SER A 750 -14.94 -19.15 -47.57
CA SER A 750 -13.71 -19.68 -47.01
C SER A 750 -12.55 -19.54 -48.01
N SER A 751 -11.37 -19.15 -47.52
CA SER A 751 -10.03 -19.44 -48.07
C SER A 751 -9.02 -18.79 -47.10
N GLY A 752 -7.97 -19.40 -46.56
CA GLY A 752 -7.18 -20.55 -47.02
C GLY A 752 -5.82 -20.08 -47.50
N SER A 753 -4.87 -19.86 -46.58
CA SER A 753 -3.41 -20.08 -46.69
C SER A 753 -2.73 -19.70 -45.38
#